data_AF-A0AAW3AD82-F1
#
_entry.id   AF-A0AAW3AD82-F1
#
_cell.length_a   1.000
_cell.length_b   1.000
_cell.length_c   1.000
_cell.angle_alpha   90.00
_cell.angle_beta   90.00
_cell.angle_gamma   90.00
#
_symmetry.space_group_name_H-M   'P 1'
#
loop_
_entity.id
_entity.type
_entity.pdbx_description
1 polymer ?
#
loop_
_entity_poly.entity_id
_entity_poly.type
_entity_poly.pdbx_seq_one_letter_code
_entity_poly.pdbx_strand_id
1 'polypeptide(L)'
;MLRRSVKTRGKCRESVSATCDQSPWSTLQPLTLSLSPPSSTHARFGLRRTMNTVSSLLFSSCATAHHPMRWVSRKSIEEQLPSNIKVDPNAPAIAAKDGEGLGRDAFSSGINGIYGNRAESAMRGMLGPQGQADARESRAVPILGRASVQGTKYTLDRSTVFENWRFRCPEPVGWHLSMLGSTTCKMVNDVNEAVESLQLQIIKGCNVFEIDGAASEIHQSIARGIYEALQAFELDRNGFVMVARCGLIKQPRFQDEITRVETSNTAAARNRIIPIFERYKASSLPSTSLKSGFRISELDDSQLARLNLRRVDRTTAAGLSPDWLDAFFTNVAYNTRLECIDVLLLEGVHTLFDGRPDEHVDDDILQLFAYLERQVKEGVLQYYGVCSPHLAPPVPRNYPEMPPDALVPDKYRTPPKVPATINLYRLMSLAERAGGAGHHFRFVQYPFNLTQHQAMSSPLSYDANHTLATLCKALGLTAIGYSPLEATNLMQLPERYHNFPMEADLKALRMNFFTVCERSVLKEMEIKDTIDKGPSTLPPLEHLFVASVYLAAQRQFTNLFFFTDWANYYMTPRFRRAMTRFKEASNADLKEWAKQYEQLINDLLRMRQRMFQHKHGKQAGLISMAIDYASPTLARCPMLNQKAINFATYGCDVLLCGFHVSRYFHEATELNPAKDGNLPIPEEELLALCKAEAVSYANVSPPHPYMLEPLIGDGKISKQPSKGSEHLVPIDPQNPQFPDIPEELQADNSSSDAPVSADDPIESLPKAEAAEKATKG
;
A
#
# COMPACT_ATOMS: atom_id res chain seq x y z
N MET A 1 -15.84 -66.12 20.32
CA MET A 1 -16.75 -65.43 19.39
C MET A 1 -16.24 -64.02 19.19
N LEU A 2 -15.73 -63.58 18.05
CA LEU A 2 -15.10 -64.23 16.88
C LEU A 2 -14.50 -63.05 16.06
N ARG A 3 -13.16 -63.00 15.92
CA ARG A 3 -12.38 -63.17 14.66
C ARG A 3 -12.53 -62.01 13.65
N ARG A 4 -11.49 -61.40 13.08
CA ARG A 4 -10.26 -61.88 12.40
C ARG A 4 -9.33 -60.65 12.19
N SER A 5 -8.01 -60.68 12.41
CA SER A 5 -6.92 -61.19 11.52
C SER A 5 -6.99 -60.60 10.10
N VAL A 6 -5.96 -59.97 9.53
CA VAL A 6 -4.74 -60.63 9.01
C VAL A 6 -3.62 -59.57 8.73
N LYS A 7 -2.37 -59.99 9.01
CA LYS A 7 -1.07 -59.41 8.62
C LYS A 7 -0.79 -59.58 7.11
N THR A 8 0.03 -58.71 6.52
CA THR A 8 1.14 -59.18 5.66
C THR A 8 2.33 -58.21 5.66
N ARG A 9 3.50 -58.79 5.94
CA ARG A 9 4.86 -58.30 5.69
C ARG A 9 5.33 -58.82 4.32
N GLY A 10 6.23 -58.09 3.67
CA GLY A 10 7.28 -58.59 2.77
C GLY A 10 8.21 -57.41 2.49
N LYS A 11 9.41 -57.27 3.07
CA LYS A 11 10.70 -58.00 2.97
C LYS A 11 11.27 -58.16 1.55
N CYS A 12 12.36 -57.42 1.35
CA CYS A 12 13.62 -57.73 0.65
C CYS A 12 13.61 -57.88 -0.87
N ARG A 13 14.44 -57.05 -1.55
CA ARG A 13 15.71 -57.52 -2.14
C ARG A 13 16.56 -56.36 -2.68
N GLU A 14 17.83 -56.35 -2.26
CA GLU A 14 18.96 -55.75 -2.97
C GLU A 14 19.28 -56.54 -4.25
N SER A 15 19.79 -55.85 -5.28
CA SER A 15 20.81 -56.32 -6.22
C SER A 15 21.27 -55.11 -7.06
N VAL A 16 22.47 -54.54 -6.87
CA VAL A 16 23.78 -54.94 -7.44
C VAL A 16 24.10 -54.23 -8.78
N SER A 17 25.04 -53.29 -8.67
CA SER A 17 26.17 -52.88 -9.54
C SER A 17 26.13 -52.94 -11.09
N ALA A 18 26.60 -51.85 -11.71
CA ALA A 18 27.78 -51.78 -12.60
C ALA A 18 28.06 -50.27 -12.90
N THR A 19 29.18 -49.63 -12.50
CA THR A 19 30.53 -49.59 -13.12
C THR A 19 30.49 -49.34 -14.63
N CYS A 20 31.31 -48.53 -15.30
CA CYS A 20 32.41 -47.58 -15.07
C CYS A 20 32.76 -47.08 -16.49
N ASP A 21 33.40 -45.91 -16.61
CA ASP A 21 34.38 -45.51 -17.67
C ASP A 21 34.19 -44.05 -18.06
N GLN A 22 35.02 -43.15 -17.52
CA GLN A 22 36.35 -42.74 -18.01
C GLN A 22 36.30 -41.83 -19.25
N SER A 23 36.72 -40.58 -19.00
CA SER A 23 37.26 -39.55 -19.90
C SER A 23 38.46 -40.06 -20.74
N PRO A 24 39.22 -39.25 -21.53
CA PRO A 24 39.18 -37.81 -21.81
C PRO A 24 39.36 -37.48 -23.33
N TRP A 25 39.56 -36.21 -23.71
CA TRP A 25 40.69 -35.71 -24.54
C TRP A 25 40.51 -34.20 -24.81
N SER A 26 41.61 -33.48 -24.59
CA SER A 26 41.94 -32.06 -24.80
C SER A 26 42.01 -31.71 -26.31
N THR A 27 42.17 -30.49 -26.83
CA THR A 27 43.12 -29.40 -26.54
C THR A 27 42.91 -28.30 -27.62
N LEU A 28 43.09 -27.00 -27.31
CA LEU A 28 43.92 -26.01 -28.07
C LEU A 28 43.62 -24.53 -27.70
N GLN A 29 44.45 -24.06 -26.77
CA GLN A 29 45.23 -22.83 -26.57
C GLN A 29 45.37 -21.72 -27.68
N PRO A 30 46.08 -20.58 -27.43
CA PRO A 30 45.53 -19.21 -27.43
C PRO A 30 46.22 -18.22 -28.39
N LEU A 31 45.81 -16.95 -28.43
CA LEU A 31 46.56 -15.86 -29.06
C LEU A 31 46.68 -14.63 -28.14
N THR A 32 47.93 -14.34 -27.81
CA THR A 32 48.47 -13.10 -27.23
C THR A 32 48.67 -12.04 -28.31
N LEU A 33 48.50 -10.75 -27.97
CA LEU A 33 49.30 -9.66 -28.55
C LEU A 33 49.35 -8.46 -27.60
N SER A 34 50.57 -8.08 -27.23
CA SER A 34 50.96 -6.86 -26.54
C SER A 34 50.99 -5.66 -27.48
N LEU A 35 50.83 -4.44 -26.96
CA LEU A 35 51.72 -3.29 -27.25
C LEU A 35 51.39 -2.11 -26.32
N SER A 36 52.46 -1.46 -25.86
CA SER A 36 52.53 -0.42 -24.82
C SER A 36 52.50 1.02 -25.43
N PRO A 37 52.70 2.10 -24.66
CA PRO A 37 51.89 3.34 -24.71
C PRO A 37 52.55 4.51 -25.47
N PRO A 38 52.05 5.74 -25.31
CA PRO A 38 53.00 6.83 -25.05
C PRO A 38 52.61 7.77 -23.90
N SER A 39 53.69 8.35 -23.38
CA SER A 39 53.85 9.28 -22.27
C SER A 39 53.75 10.76 -22.68
N SER A 40 53.37 11.59 -21.70
CA SER A 40 53.89 12.94 -21.37
C SER A 40 53.94 14.04 -22.45
N THR A 41 53.42 15.25 -22.15
CA THR A 41 54.24 16.40 -21.68
C THR A 41 53.44 17.70 -21.41
N HIS A 42 53.99 18.45 -20.45
CA HIS A 42 53.76 19.81 -19.95
C HIS A 42 53.35 20.95 -20.90
N ALA A 43 52.57 21.92 -20.37
CA ALA A 43 52.91 23.36 -20.22
C ALA A 43 51.74 24.11 -19.55
N ARG A 44 51.84 24.63 -18.32
CA ARG A 44 52.42 25.91 -17.86
C ARG A 44 51.59 27.19 -18.11
N PHE A 45 51.23 27.81 -16.98
CA PHE A 45 51.19 29.26 -16.66
C PHE A 45 50.08 30.17 -17.21
N GLY A 46 49.44 30.89 -16.28
CA GLY A 46 48.61 32.06 -16.55
C GLY A 46 47.93 32.65 -15.31
N LEU A 47 48.71 33.12 -14.33
CA LEU A 47 48.26 33.92 -13.18
C LEU A 47 47.76 35.33 -13.60
N ARG A 48 46.69 35.82 -12.97
CA ARG A 48 46.44 37.23 -12.48
C ARG A 48 45.00 37.29 -11.93
N ARG A 49 44.71 37.38 -10.61
CA ARG A 49 44.74 38.57 -9.70
C ARG A 49 44.32 39.86 -10.42
N THR A 50 43.23 40.54 -10.08
CA THR A 50 42.92 41.32 -8.83
C THR A 50 41.40 41.64 -8.81
N MET A 51 40.64 41.44 -7.72
CA MET A 51 40.42 42.27 -6.52
C MET A 51 39.80 43.68 -6.69
N ASN A 52 38.70 43.87 -5.93
CA ASN A 52 38.12 45.12 -5.35
C ASN A 52 37.32 46.03 -6.32
N THR A 53 36.18 46.67 -5.98
CA THR A 53 35.66 47.26 -4.70
C THR A 53 34.18 47.64 -4.93
N VAL A 54 33.22 47.29 -4.06
CA VAL A 54 32.51 48.11 -3.03
C VAL A 54 31.78 49.38 -3.49
N SER A 55 30.46 49.41 -3.24
CA SER A 55 29.57 50.52 -2.75
C SER A 55 28.17 50.33 -3.37
N SER A 56 27.08 49.93 -2.70
CA SER A 56 26.37 50.40 -1.49
C SER A 56 25.64 51.75 -1.64
N LEU A 57 24.32 51.71 -1.35
CA LEU A 57 23.41 52.78 -0.82
C LEU A 57 22.68 53.68 -1.87
N LEU A 58 21.39 54.07 -1.78
CA LEU A 58 20.25 53.94 -0.82
C LEU A 58 18.90 54.33 -1.52
N PHE A 59 17.79 53.87 -0.92
CA PHE A 59 16.40 54.42 -0.83
C PHE A 59 15.71 55.19 -1.99
N SER A 60 14.47 54.78 -2.31
CA SER A 60 13.28 55.67 -2.31
C SER A 60 11.96 54.90 -2.37
N SER A 61 10.93 55.41 -1.69
CA SER A 61 9.58 54.86 -1.52
C SER A 61 8.54 55.38 -2.53
N CYS A 62 7.40 54.67 -2.59
CA CYS A 62 6.05 55.10 -3.02
C CYS A 62 5.79 55.47 -4.49
N ALA A 63 4.90 54.72 -5.16
CA ALA A 63 3.49 55.12 -5.35
C ALA A 63 2.82 54.30 -6.48
N THR A 64 1.58 53.93 -6.22
CA THR A 64 0.60 53.28 -7.08
C THR A 64 0.35 54.01 -8.40
N ALA A 65 0.38 53.29 -9.52
CA ALA A 65 -0.23 53.70 -10.78
C ALA A 65 -1.23 52.62 -11.24
N HIS A 66 -2.52 52.93 -11.12
CA HIS A 66 -3.61 52.17 -11.73
C HIS A 66 -3.60 52.38 -13.25
N HIS A 67 -3.50 51.30 -14.02
CA HIS A 67 -3.93 51.28 -15.42
C HIS A 67 -5.20 50.42 -15.55
N PRO A 68 -6.27 50.89 -16.22
CA PRO A 68 -7.50 50.14 -16.36
C PRO A 68 -7.33 49.02 -17.39
N MET A 69 -7.55 47.77 -16.98
CA MET A 69 -7.72 46.64 -17.89
C MET A 69 -8.91 46.88 -18.81
N ARG A 70 -8.66 47.09 -20.11
CA ARG A 70 -9.69 46.97 -21.14
C ARG A 70 -10.00 45.48 -21.33
N TRP A 71 -11.23 45.09 -20.99
CA TRP A 71 -11.77 43.77 -21.33
C TRP A 71 -11.85 43.63 -22.85
N VAL A 72 -11.09 42.68 -23.41
CA VAL A 72 -11.21 42.27 -24.81
C VAL A 72 -12.21 41.12 -24.85
N SER A 73 -13.34 41.31 -25.54
CA SER A 73 -14.35 40.25 -25.68
C SER A 73 -13.89 39.20 -26.70
N ARG A 74 -14.27 37.95 -26.50
CA ARG A 74 -13.98 36.80 -27.39
C ARG A 74 -14.28 37.10 -28.87
N LYS A 75 -15.31 37.90 -29.12
CA LYS A 75 -15.74 38.32 -30.47
C LYS A 75 -14.72 39.23 -31.18
N SER A 76 -14.03 40.09 -30.43
CA SER A 76 -12.97 40.96 -30.97
C SER A 76 -11.71 40.18 -31.37
N ILE A 77 -11.50 39.00 -30.78
CA ILE A 77 -10.37 38.12 -31.08
C ILE A 77 -10.67 37.30 -32.35
N GLU A 78 -11.91 36.80 -32.49
CA GLU A 78 -12.36 36.06 -33.67
C GLU A 78 -12.37 36.91 -34.95
N GLU A 79 -12.66 38.22 -34.85
CA GLU A 79 -12.64 39.13 -35.99
C GLU A 79 -11.23 39.39 -36.55
N GLN A 80 -10.20 39.27 -35.70
CA GLN A 80 -8.79 39.49 -36.05
C GLN A 80 -8.08 38.23 -36.59
N LEU A 81 -8.75 37.08 -36.62
CA LEU A 81 -8.16 35.86 -37.17
C LEU A 81 -8.04 35.94 -38.71
N PRO A 82 -6.93 35.44 -39.29
CA PRO A 82 -6.76 35.39 -40.75
C PRO A 82 -7.86 34.58 -41.44
N SER A 83 -8.21 34.94 -42.67
CA SER A 83 -9.40 34.43 -43.38
C SER A 83 -9.38 32.91 -43.64
N ASN A 84 -8.23 32.25 -43.59
CA ASN A 84 -8.11 30.79 -43.70
C ASN A 84 -8.52 30.03 -42.42
N ILE A 85 -8.82 30.73 -41.32
CA ILE A 85 -9.25 30.16 -40.03
C ILE A 85 -10.73 30.46 -39.73
N LYS A 86 -11.37 31.37 -40.50
CA LYS A 86 -12.80 31.67 -40.33
C LYS A 86 -13.63 30.59 -41.01
N VAL A 87 -14.32 29.78 -40.20
CA VAL A 87 -15.24 28.74 -40.67
C VAL A 87 -16.50 29.42 -41.25
N ASP A 88 -16.80 29.20 -42.53
CA ASP A 88 -18.05 29.63 -43.16
C ASP A 88 -19.18 28.66 -42.75
N PRO A 89 -20.18 29.13 -41.97
CA PRO A 89 -21.25 28.27 -41.47
C PRO A 89 -22.21 27.77 -42.55
N ASN A 90 -22.08 28.22 -43.81
CA ASN A 90 -22.97 27.84 -44.90
C ASN A 90 -22.30 27.02 -46.02
N ALA A 91 -21.05 26.58 -45.85
CA ALA A 91 -20.38 25.76 -46.85
C ALA A 91 -21.03 24.35 -46.94
N PRO A 92 -21.48 23.90 -48.13
CA PRO A 92 -22.13 22.60 -48.28
C PRO A 92 -21.12 21.47 -48.10
N ALA A 93 -21.54 20.40 -47.40
CA ALA A 93 -20.70 19.24 -47.07
C ALA A 93 -20.17 18.56 -48.33
N ILE A 94 -18.86 18.63 -48.54
CA ILE A 94 -18.15 17.88 -49.57
C ILE A 94 -17.92 16.47 -49.05
N ALA A 95 -18.31 15.47 -49.83
CA ALA A 95 -18.06 14.06 -49.57
C ALA A 95 -16.55 13.82 -49.38
N ALA A 96 -16.16 13.43 -48.15
CA ALA A 96 -14.78 13.20 -47.79
C ALA A 96 -14.26 11.91 -48.43
N LYS A 97 -13.12 12.02 -49.12
CA LYS A 97 -12.19 10.90 -49.34
C LYS A 97 -11.46 10.62 -48.03
N ASP A 98 -11.32 9.34 -47.72
CA ASP A 98 -10.55 8.80 -46.61
C ASP A 98 -9.15 9.41 -46.55
N GLY A 99 -8.82 9.99 -45.40
CA GLY A 99 -7.54 10.63 -45.12
C GLY A 99 -7.62 11.54 -43.91
N GLU A 100 -7.19 11.01 -42.76
CA GLU A 100 -6.80 11.75 -41.55
C GLU A 100 -7.89 12.62 -40.90
N GLY A 101 -8.82 11.96 -40.23
CA GLY A 101 -9.59 12.53 -39.13
C GLY A 101 -9.40 11.67 -37.88
N LEU A 102 -8.89 12.25 -36.79
CA LEU A 102 -9.04 11.73 -35.43
C LEU A 102 -10.55 11.73 -35.08
N GLY A 103 -11.30 10.76 -35.60
CA GLY A 103 -12.76 10.78 -35.55
C GLY A 103 -13.33 9.36 -35.55
N ARG A 104 -14.07 9.03 -34.49
CA ARG A 104 -14.87 7.79 -34.27
C ARG A 104 -14.13 6.44 -34.28
N ASP A 105 -13.14 6.21 -35.11
CA ASP A 105 -12.45 4.91 -35.17
C ASP A 105 -11.52 4.67 -33.96
N ALA A 106 -10.90 5.73 -33.43
CA ALA A 106 -10.13 5.65 -32.18
C ALA A 106 -11.02 5.32 -30.94
N PHE A 107 -12.33 5.58 -31.03
CA PHE A 107 -13.30 5.21 -29.99
C PHE A 107 -13.82 3.77 -30.14
N SER A 108 -13.70 3.17 -31.33
CA SER A 108 -14.11 1.80 -31.61
C SER A 108 -12.96 0.79 -31.50
N SER A 109 -11.70 1.25 -31.49
CA SER A 109 -10.51 0.43 -31.23
C SER A 109 -10.11 0.38 -29.74
N GLY A 110 -9.42 -0.70 -29.35
CA GLY A 110 -8.83 -0.84 -28.01
C GLY A 110 -9.83 -1.19 -26.90
N ILE A 111 -9.43 -0.96 -25.65
CA ILE A 111 -10.22 -1.36 -24.47
C ILE A 111 -11.58 -0.66 -24.41
N ASN A 112 -11.66 0.63 -24.77
CA ASN A 112 -12.92 1.36 -24.78
C ASN A 112 -13.90 0.85 -25.84
N GLY A 113 -13.41 0.50 -27.02
CA GLY A 113 -14.26 -0.07 -28.07
C GLY A 113 -14.83 -1.43 -27.69
N ILE A 114 -13.98 -2.33 -27.20
CA ILE A 114 -14.36 -3.72 -26.87
C ILE A 114 -15.17 -3.77 -25.57
N TYR A 115 -14.67 -3.11 -24.53
CA TYR A 115 -15.19 -3.24 -23.16
C TYR A 115 -16.06 -2.05 -22.73
N GLY A 116 -15.79 -0.84 -23.24
CA GLY A 116 -16.63 0.33 -22.94
C GLY A 116 -18.06 0.15 -23.43
N ASN A 117 -18.24 -0.33 -24.66
CA ASN A 117 -19.57 -0.65 -25.21
C ASN A 117 -20.30 -1.73 -24.39
N ARG A 118 -19.56 -2.74 -23.92
CA ARG A 118 -20.09 -3.80 -23.04
C ARG A 118 -20.52 -3.22 -21.70
N ALA A 119 -19.70 -2.35 -21.10
CA ALA A 119 -20.00 -1.69 -19.84
C ALA A 119 -21.25 -0.80 -19.95
N GLU A 120 -21.36 0.01 -20.99
CA GLU A 120 -22.52 0.88 -21.22
C GLU A 120 -23.80 0.08 -21.43
N SER A 121 -23.73 -1.03 -22.19
CA SER A 121 -24.85 -1.94 -22.40
C SER A 121 -25.30 -2.63 -21.11
N ALA A 122 -24.35 -3.13 -20.32
CA ALA A 122 -24.61 -3.78 -19.03
C ALA A 122 -25.28 -2.82 -18.03
N MET A 123 -24.80 -1.58 -17.95
CA MET A 123 -25.37 -0.54 -17.07
C MET A 123 -26.79 -0.15 -17.48
N ARG A 124 -27.09 -0.06 -18.79
CA ARG A 124 -28.45 0.20 -19.29
C ARG A 124 -29.44 -0.91 -18.92
N GLY A 125 -28.99 -2.17 -18.92
CA GLY A 125 -29.81 -3.33 -18.56
C GLY A 125 -30.15 -3.40 -17.06
N MET A 126 -29.28 -2.93 -16.18
CA MET A 126 -29.45 -3.00 -14.72
C MET A 126 -30.48 -2.01 -14.15
N LEU A 127 -30.71 -0.87 -14.80
CA LEU A 127 -31.43 0.26 -14.19
C LEU A 127 -32.97 0.20 -14.36
N GLY A 128 -33.51 -0.76 -15.12
CA GLY A 128 -34.95 -0.87 -15.40
C GLY A 128 -35.53 0.38 -16.11
N PRO A 129 -36.81 0.37 -16.51
CA PRO A 129 -37.40 1.45 -17.32
C PRO A 129 -37.42 2.83 -16.62
N GLN A 130 -37.49 2.86 -15.29
CA GLN A 130 -37.57 4.11 -14.50
C GLN A 130 -36.19 4.63 -14.06
N GLY A 131 -35.15 3.79 -13.99
CA GLY A 131 -33.77 4.21 -13.72
C GLY A 131 -33.02 4.68 -14.97
N GLN A 132 -33.64 4.56 -16.17
CA GLN A 132 -33.06 5.03 -17.43
C GLN A 132 -32.82 6.53 -17.49
N ALA A 133 -33.58 7.35 -16.75
CA ALA A 133 -33.41 8.80 -16.75
C ALA A 133 -32.17 9.26 -15.95
N ASP A 134 -31.67 8.43 -15.03
CA ASP A 134 -30.55 8.74 -14.12
C ASP A 134 -29.32 7.85 -14.34
N ALA A 135 -29.34 7.01 -15.39
CA ALA A 135 -28.19 6.24 -15.86
C ALA A 135 -27.12 7.21 -16.36
N ARG A 136 -26.36 7.80 -15.42
CA ARG A 136 -25.30 8.75 -15.72
C ARG A 136 -24.32 8.07 -16.67
N GLU A 137 -24.24 8.59 -17.89
CA GLU A 137 -23.14 8.33 -18.80
C GLU A 137 -21.82 8.49 -18.03
N SER A 138 -20.83 7.65 -18.36
CA SER A 138 -19.52 7.77 -17.72
C SER A 138 -19.00 9.20 -17.90
N ARG A 139 -18.69 9.86 -16.79
CA ARG A 139 -18.07 11.20 -16.77
C ARG A 139 -16.56 11.12 -16.98
N ALA A 140 -16.01 9.92 -17.18
CA ALA A 140 -14.61 9.75 -17.49
C ALA A 140 -14.26 10.45 -18.81
N VAL A 141 -13.08 11.05 -18.84
CA VAL A 141 -12.56 11.73 -20.01
C VAL A 141 -11.65 10.76 -20.78
N PRO A 142 -11.81 10.60 -22.11
CA PRO A 142 -10.98 9.69 -22.88
C PRO A 142 -9.49 10.05 -22.82
N ILE A 143 -8.65 9.05 -22.57
CA ILE A 143 -7.19 9.18 -22.65
C ILE A 143 -6.73 8.24 -23.77
N LEU A 144 -6.58 8.82 -24.97
CA LEU A 144 -6.28 8.11 -26.21
C LEU A 144 -4.77 7.93 -26.41
N GLY A 145 -4.39 6.83 -27.04
CA GLY A 145 -3.01 6.43 -27.30
C GLY A 145 -2.47 5.41 -26.29
N ARG A 146 -1.22 5.03 -26.53
CA ARG A 146 -0.48 4.01 -25.76
C ARG A 146 0.99 4.41 -25.64
N ALA A 147 1.68 3.92 -24.62
CA ALA A 147 3.10 4.20 -24.42
C ALA A 147 3.94 3.80 -25.64
N SER A 148 4.94 4.61 -26.00
CA SER A 148 5.92 4.27 -27.03
C SER A 148 7.35 4.54 -26.55
N VAL A 149 8.33 3.90 -27.18
CA VAL A 149 9.75 4.11 -26.87
C VAL A 149 10.14 5.59 -27.07
N GLN A 150 9.73 6.18 -28.20
CA GLN A 150 10.04 7.57 -28.53
C GLN A 150 9.32 8.55 -27.59
N GLY A 151 8.04 8.31 -27.29
CA GLY A 151 7.27 9.16 -26.40
C GLY A 151 7.84 9.15 -24.98
N THR A 152 8.03 7.97 -24.41
CA THR A 152 8.55 7.83 -23.04
C THR A 152 9.95 8.44 -22.89
N LYS A 153 10.82 8.25 -23.89
CA LYS A 153 12.12 8.90 -23.94
C LYS A 153 12.01 10.43 -23.99
N TYR A 154 11.15 10.96 -24.87
CA TYR A 154 10.94 12.39 -25.04
C TYR A 154 10.46 13.07 -23.75
N THR A 155 9.49 12.47 -23.05
CA THR A 155 9.00 12.99 -21.76
C THR A 155 10.12 13.10 -20.73
N LEU A 156 10.99 12.09 -20.64
CA LEU A 156 12.09 12.11 -19.67
C LEU A 156 13.25 13.02 -20.08
N ASP A 157 13.58 13.11 -21.37
CA ASP A 157 14.62 14.03 -21.86
C ASP A 157 14.26 15.51 -21.58
N ARG A 158 12.98 15.83 -21.42
CA ARG A 158 12.51 17.19 -21.06
C ARG A 158 12.29 17.37 -19.55
N SER A 159 12.40 16.31 -18.76
CA SER A 159 12.18 16.39 -17.31
C SER A 159 13.34 17.10 -16.64
N THR A 160 13.04 18.01 -15.72
CA THR A 160 14.06 18.62 -14.85
C THR A 160 14.43 17.74 -13.64
N VAL A 161 13.79 16.57 -13.50
CA VAL A 161 13.90 15.69 -12.33
C VAL A 161 14.44 14.30 -12.68
N PHE A 162 14.10 13.78 -13.86
CA PHE A 162 14.33 12.39 -14.25
C PHE A 162 15.13 12.22 -15.54
N GLU A 163 15.77 13.28 -16.06
CA GLU A 163 16.59 13.21 -17.27
C GLU A 163 17.68 12.14 -17.14
N ASN A 164 18.38 12.12 -16.00
CA ASN A 164 19.44 11.16 -15.69
C ASN A 164 18.97 10.09 -14.69
N TRP A 165 17.84 10.30 -14.01
CA TRP A 165 17.26 9.34 -13.08
C TRP A 165 16.12 8.51 -13.69
N ARG A 166 16.50 7.65 -14.63
CA ARG A 166 15.57 6.81 -15.39
C ARG A 166 16.12 5.42 -15.64
N PHE A 167 15.21 4.51 -15.92
CA PHE A 167 15.50 3.14 -16.34
C PHE A 167 15.09 2.94 -17.79
N ARG A 168 15.87 2.18 -18.57
CA ARG A 168 15.49 1.75 -19.91
C ARG A 168 15.12 0.27 -19.84
N CYS A 169 13.87 -0.05 -20.16
CA CYS A 169 13.40 -1.43 -20.19
C CYS A 169 14.18 -2.25 -21.22
N PRO A 170 14.45 -3.55 -20.94
CA PRO A 170 15.00 -4.47 -21.93
C PRO A 170 14.12 -4.56 -23.19
N GLU A 171 14.73 -4.90 -24.32
CA GLU A 171 13.98 -5.24 -25.53
C GLU A 171 13.10 -6.48 -25.28
N PRO A 172 11.88 -6.54 -25.85
CA PRO A 172 11.29 -5.64 -26.85
C PRO A 172 10.53 -4.43 -26.26
N VAL A 173 10.54 -4.22 -24.94
CA VAL A 173 9.78 -3.11 -24.32
C VAL A 173 10.41 -1.77 -24.67
N GLY A 174 11.73 -1.62 -24.43
CA GLY A 174 12.52 -0.46 -24.83
C GLY A 174 12.16 0.90 -24.21
N TRP A 175 11.08 0.99 -23.42
CA TRP A 175 10.60 2.24 -22.82
C TRP A 175 11.60 2.86 -21.85
N HIS A 176 11.56 4.18 -21.75
CA HIS A 176 12.30 4.94 -20.75
C HIS A 176 11.36 5.31 -19.60
N LEU A 177 11.59 4.75 -18.41
CA LEU A 177 10.74 4.92 -17.24
C LEU A 177 11.44 5.81 -16.21
N SER A 178 10.71 6.75 -15.62
CA SER A 178 11.21 7.51 -14.46
C SER A 178 11.55 6.53 -13.33
N MET A 179 12.69 6.73 -12.66
CA MET A 179 13.13 5.81 -11.60
C MET A 179 12.09 5.70 -10.46
N LEU A 180 11.40 6.82 -10.20
CA LEU A 180 10.25 6.86 -9.31
C LEU A 180 8.97 6.94 -10.14
N GLY A 181 8.00 6.08 -9.83
CA GLY A 181 6.64 6.12 -10.34
C GLY A 181 5.61 6.36 -9.24
N SER A 182 4.37 6.60 -9.66
CA SER A 182 3.25 6.87 -8.74
C SER A 182 2.34 5.66 -8.61
N THR A 183 1.87 5.34 -7.40
CA THR A 183 0.77 4.38 -7.19
C THR A 183 -0.46 5.10 -6.65
N THR A 184 -1.65 4.61 -7.01
CA THR A 184 -2.93 5.17 -6.57
C THR A 184 -3.55 4.44 -5.38
N CYS A 185 -2.90 3.39 -4.86
CA CYS A 185 -3.39 2.72 -3.67
C CYS A 185 -3.53 3.71 -2.49
N LYS A 186 -4.58 3.60 -1.67
CA LYS A 186 -4.83 4.49 -0.50
C LYS A 186 -5.16 5.96 -0.81
N MET A 187 -5.23 6.39 -2.07
CA MET A 187 -5.71 7.74 -2.44
C MET A 187 -7.17 8.03 -2.04
N VAL A 188 -7.98 7.00 -1.79
CA VAL A 188 -9.39 7.12 -1.37
C VAL A 188 -9.59 7.97 -0.11
N ASN A 189 -8.53 8.18 0.67
CA ASN A 189 -8.57 8.98 1.89
C ASN A 189 -8.69 10.49 1.63
N ASP A 190 -8.06 10.98 0.56
CA ASP A 190 -8.18 12.37 0.10
C ASP A 190 -7.93 12.44 -1.42
N VAL A 191 -9.03 12.30 -2.18
CA VAL A 191 -8.95 12.19 -3.64
C VAL A 191 -8.53 13.51 -4.28
N ASN A 192 -8.91 14.65 -3.70
CA ASN A 192 -8.63 15.96 -4.31
C ASN A 192 -7.14 16.28 -4.20
N GLU A 193 -6.56 16.16 -3.00
CA GLU A 193 -5.14 16.37 -2.78
C GLU A 193 -4.29 15.38 -3.60
N ALA A 194 -4.74 14.12 -3.69
CA ALA A 194 -4.07 13.11 -4.49
C ALA A 194 -4.06 13.43 -6.00
N VAL A 195 -5.16 13.99 -6.54
CA VAL A 195 -5.24 14.39 -7.95
C VAL A 195 -4.33 15.59 -8.23
N GLU A 196 -4.32 16.60 -7.36
CA GLU A 196 -3.41 17.74 -7.51
C GLU A 196 -1.93 17.29 -7.47
N SER A 197 -1.61 16.38 -6.55
CA SER A 197 -0.27 15.80 -6.47
C SER A 197 0.11 14.99 -7.72
N LEU A 198 -0.84 14.24 -8.27
CA LEU A 198 -0.65 13.47 -9.50
C LEU A 198 -0.33 14.39 -10.70
N GLN A 199 -1.05 15.50 -10.82
CA GLN A 199 -0.80 16.48 -11.89
C GLN A 199 0.60 17.06 -11.79
N LEU A 200 1.04 17.44 -10.58
CA LEU A 200 2.40 17.90 -10.33
C LEU A 200 3.46 16.87 -10.77
N GLN A 201 3.24 15.59 -10.47
CA GLN A 201 4.16 14.51 -10.86
C GLN A 201 4.31 14.41 -12.38
N ILE A 202 3.19 14.45 -13.11
CA ILE A 202 3.17 14.43 -14.59
C ILE A 202 3.99 15.59 -15.15
N ILE A 203 3.75 16.80 -14.65
CA ILE A 203 4.42 18.03 -15.12
C ILE A 203 5.93 17.97 -14.88
N LYS A 204 6.35 17.32 -13.80
CA LYS A 204 7.77 17.15 -13.44
C LYS A 204 8.42 15.99 -14.21
N GLY A 205 7.68 15.28 -15.06
CA GLY A 205 8.19 14.21 -15.91
C GLY A 205 8.19 12.83 -15.28
N CYS A 206 7.49 12.61 -14.16
CA CYS A 206 7.17 11.25 -13.73
C CYS A 206 6.28 10.62 -14.81
N ASN A 207 6.66 9.46 -15.35
CA ASN A 207 5.97 8.90 -16.50
C ASN A 207 5.45 7.46 -16.32
N VAL A 208 5.57 6.89 -15.12
CA VAL A 208 4.97 5.60 -14.77
C VAL A 208 3.93 5.77 -13.69
N PHE A 209 2.70 5.33 -13.97
CA PHE A 209 1.56 5.47 -13.07
C PHE A 209 0.84 4.13 -12.91
N GLU A 210 0.70 3.68 -11.67
CA GLU A 210 -0.05 2.50 -11.32
C GLU A 210 -1.46 2.84 -10.84
N ILE A 211 -2.45 2.20 -11.46
CA ILE A 211 -3.84 2.17 -11.04
C ILE A 211 -4.09 0.91 -10.21
N ASP A 212 -4.44 1.10 -8.93
CA ASP A 212 -4.90 0.02 -8.05
C ASP A 212 -6.28 -0.46 -8.49
N GLY A 213 -6.35 -1.70 -8.98
CA GLY A 213 -7.59 -2.31 -9.44
C GLY A 213 -8.65 -2.51 -8.37
N ALA A 214 -8.24 -2.57 -7.09
CA ALA A 214 -9.18 -2.68 -5.98
C ALA A 214 -9.84 -1.33 -5.63
N ALA A 215 -9.33 -0.20 -6.16
CA ALA A 215 -9.78 1.15 -5.83
C ALA A 215 -10.58 1.80 -6.98
N SER A 216 -11.58 1.09 -7.52
CA SER A 216 -12.36 1.56 -8.68
C SER A 216 -13.07 2.90 -8.49
N GLU A 217 -13.39 3.26 -7.24
CA GLU A 217 -14.10 4.49 -6.87
C GLU A 217 -13.30 5.78 -7.14
N ILE A 218 -11.97 5.69 -7.25
CA ILE A 218 -11.10 6.84 -7.53
C ILE A 218 -10.63 6.92 -8.99
N HIS A 219 -10.86 5.88 -9.79
CA HIS A 219 -10.36 5.76 -11.17
C HIS A 219 -10.79 6.93 -12.06
N GLN A 220 -12.04 7.41 -11.94
CA GLN A 220 -12.52 8.56 -12.72
C GLN A 220 -11.79 9.85 -12.38
N SER A 221 -11.56 10.11 -11.08
CA SER A 221 -10.83 11.30 -10.63
C SER A 221 -9.38 11.28 -11.07
N ILE A 222 -8.73 10.11 -11.00
CA ILE A 222 -7.35 9.91 -11.48
C ILE A 222 -7.27 10.15 -12.98
N ALA A 223 -8.14 9.51 -13.77
CA ALA A 223 -8.15 9.64 -15.22
C ALA A 223 -8.37 11.09 -15.66
N ARG A 224 -9.31 11.78 -15.00
CA ARG A 224 -9.53 13.21 -15.21
C ARG A 224 -8.29 14.04 -14.87
N GLY A 225 -7.66 13.78 -13.72
CA GLY A 225 -6.44 14.46 -13.31
C GLY A 225 -5.31 14.32 -14.33
N ILE A 226 -5.09 13.11 -14.83
CA ILE A 226 -4.12 12.81 -15.89
C ILE A 226 -4.48 13.59 -17.15
N TYR A 227 -5.72 13.49 -17.63
CA TYR A 227 -6.17 14.19 -18.84
C TYR A 227 -5.94 15.70 -18.74
N GLU A 228 -6.35 16.31 -17.62
CA GLU A 228 -6.19 17.75 -17.40
C GLU A 228 -4.70 18.16 -17.39
N ALA A 229 -3.81 17.36 -16.80
CA ALA A 229 -2.37 17.62 -16.86
C ALA A 229 -1.80 17.47 -18.27
N LEU A 230 -2.20 16.43 -19.02
CA LEU A 230 -1.72 16.25 -20.39
C LEU A 230 -2.13 17.42 -21.29
N GLN A 231 -3.39 17.86 -21.18
CA GLN A 231 -3.90 18.99 -21.96
C GLN A 231 -3.25 20.32 -21.55
N ALA A 232 -3.14 20.59 -20.25
CA ALA A 232 -2.61 21.87 -19.77
C ALA A 232 -1.13 22.10 -20.12
N PHE A 233 -0.37 21.02 -20.31
CA PHE A 233 1.08 21.07 -20.56
C PHE A 233 1.48 20.57 -21.96
N GLU A 234 0.50 20.37 -22.85
CA GLU A 234 0.70 19.91 -24.22
C GLU A 234 1.57 18.63 -24.28
N LEU A 235 1.24 17.67 -23.41
CA LEU A 235 1.93 16.39 -23.30
C LEU A 235 1.15 15.27 -23.99
N ASP A 236 1.87 14.42 -24.70
CA ASP A 236 1.28 13.28 -25.40
C ASP A 236 1.17 12.05 -24.50
N ARG A 237 0.05 11.33 -24.61
CA ARG A 237 -0.19 10.06 -23.89
C ARG A 237 0.89 8.99 -24.14
N ASN A 238 1.54 9.02 -25.31
CA ASN A 238 2.62 8.08 -25.65
C ASN A 238 3.87 8.22 -24.77
N GLY A 239 3.97 9.33 -24.03
CA GLY A 239 5.03 9.62 -23.07
C GLY A 239 4.91 8.90 -21.74
N PHE A 240 3.77 8.27 -21.48
CA PHE A 240 3.37 7.78 -20.15
C PHE A 240 3.06 6.28 -20.20
N VAL A 241 3.34 5.57 -19.12
CA VAL A 241 3.07 4.15 -18.95
C VAL A 241 2.04 3.96 -17.84
N MET A 242 0.90 3.40 -18.20
CA MET A 242 -0.19 3.06 -17.30
C MET A 242 -0.12 1.59 -16.91
N VAL A 243 0.25 1.35 -15.65
CA VAL A 243 0.28 0.03 -15.02
C VAL A 243 -1.06 -0.19 -14.31
N ALA A 244 -1.68 -1.36 -14.47
CA ALA A 244 -2.91 -1.72 -13.79
C ALA A 244 -2.70 -3.01 -12.99
N ARG A 245 -3.01 -3.00 -11.69
CA ARG A 245 -2.98 -4.22 -10.86
C ARG A 245 -4.35 -4.87 -10.83
N CYS A 246 -4.42 -6.15 -11.15
CA CYS A 246 -5.67 -6.91 -11.19
C CYS A 246 -5.52 -8.23 -10.45
N GLY A 247 -6.51 -8.57 -9.64
CA GLY A 247 -6.61 -9.90 -9.04
C GLY A 247 -7.01 -9.88 -7.58
N LEU A 248 -6.80 -8.79 -6.84
CA LEU A 248 -7.28 -8.67 -5.46
C LEU A 248 -8.60 -7.90 -5.35
N ILE A 249 -9.48 -8.43 -4.53
CA ILE A 249 -10.74 -7.82 -4.12
C ILE A 249 -10.64 -7.55 -2.62
N LYS A 250 -10.73 -6.28 -2.25
CA LYS A 250 -10.67 -5.84 -0.86
C LYS A 250 -12.05 -5.41 -0.39
N GLN A 251 -12.47 -5.95 0.75
CA GLN A 251 -13.66 -5.48 1.44
C GLN A 251 -13.41 -4.06 1.97
N PRO A 252 -14.25 -3.07 1.64
CA PRO A 252 -14.09 -1.71 2.15
C PRO A 252 -14.20 -1.69 3.67
N ARG A 253 -13.34 -0.88 4.32
CA ARG A 253 -13.27 -0.77 5.79
C ARG A 253 -14.56 -0.26 6.46
N PHE A 254 -15.49 0.34 5.71
CA PHE A 254 -16.66 1.05 6.26
C PHE A 254 -18.04 0.39 6.01
N GLN A 255 -18.11 -0.88 5.63
CA GLN A 255 -19.40 -1.52 5.30
C GLN A 255 -20.07 -2.32 6.41
N ASP A 256 -19.58 -2.27 7.66
CA ASP A 256 -20.13 -3.06 8.78
C ASP A 256 -21.61 -2.76 9.10
N GLU A 257 -22.12 -1.57 8.78
CA GLU A 257 -23.48 -1.18 9.16
C GLU A 257 -24.32 -0.52 8.09
N ILE A 258 -23.75 -0.07 6.95
CA ILE A 258 -24.60 0.50 5.88
C ILE A 258 -25.61 -0.54 5.37
N THR A 259 -25.31 -1.84 5.51
CA THR A 259 -26.23 -2.94 5.20
C THR A 259 -27.25 -3.24 6.31
N ARG A 260 -27.06 -2.71 7.52
CA ARG A 260 -28.04 -2.74 8.63
C ARG A 260 -28.81 -1.43 8.78
N VAL A 261 -28.33 -0.34 8.15
CA VAL A 261 -29.11 0.87 7.98
C VAL A 261 -30.29 0.50 7.10
N GLU A 262 -31.46 0.61 7.72
CA GLU A 262 -32.80 0.54 7.18
C GLU A 262 -32.85 0.81 5.68
N THR A 263 -33.70 0.01 5.03
CA THR A 263 -34.41 0.25 3.77
C THR A 263 -34.87 1.70 3.58
N SER A 264 -33.95 2.64 3.49
CA SER A 264 -34.18 3.96 2.94
C SER A 264 -34.18 3.76 1.44
N ASN A 265 -35.39 3.74 0.87
CA ASN A 265 -35.66 3.65 -0.56
C ASN A 265 -35.15 4.85 -1.38
N THR A 266 -34.19 5.63 -0.86
CA THR A 266 -33.65 6.78 -1.57
C THR A 266 -32.57 6.33 -2.56
N ALA A 267 -32.76 6.66 -3.83
CA ALA A 267 -31.87 6.31 -4.93
C ALA A 267 -30.40 6.74 -4.69
N ALA A 268 -30.19 7.81 -3.92
CA ALA A 268 -28.87 8.33 -3.57
C ALA A 268 -28.05 7.40 -2.65
N ALA A 269 -28.69 6.57 -1.82
CA ALA A 269 -28.01 5.60 -0.95
C ALA A 269 -27.63 4.33 -1.72
N ARG A 270 -28.51 3.83 -2.60
CA ARG A 270 -28.22 2.71 -3.52
C ARG A 270 -27.02 3.01 -4.42
N ASN A 271 -26.88 4.25 -4.91
CA ASN A 271 -25.80 4.63 -5.81
C ASN A 271 -24.42 4.82 -5.15
N ARG A 272 -24.35 4.86 -3.82
CA ARG A 272 -23.08 5.00 -3.06
C ARG A 272 -22.53 3.65 -2.58
N ILE A 273 -23.31 2.59 -2.74
CA ILE A 273 -23.02 1.26 -2.21
C ILE A 273 -22.88 0.35 -3.44
N ILE A 274 -21.62 -0.04 -3.71
CA ILE A 274 -21.16 -1.10 -4.61
C ILE A 274 -20.63 -0.62 -5.98
N PRO A 275 -19.31 -0.74 -6.23
CA PRO A 275 -18.78 -0.54 -7.57
C PRO A 275 -18.14 -1.77 -8.23
N ILE A 276 -17.56 -2.74 -7.53
CA ILE A 276 -16.82 -3.84 -8.21
C ILE A 276 -17.69 -5.09 -8.41
N PHE A 277 -18.44 -5.50 -7.38
CA PHE A 277 -19.24 -6.73 -7.41
C PHE A 277 -20.59 -6.60 -8.11
N GLU A 278 -21.30 -5.46 -8.00
CA GLU A 278 -22.54 -5.25 -8.78
C GLU A 278 -22.24 -5.08 -10.27
N ARG A 279 -21.02 -4.64 -10.65
CA ARG A 279 -20.58 -4.62 -12.05
C ARG A 279 -20.29 -6.03 -12.59
N TYR A 280 -19.76 -6.94 -11.75
CA TYR A 280 -19.70 -8.38 -12.04
C TYR A 280 -21.11 -9.02 -12.15
N LYS A 281 -22.06 -8.56 -11.32
CA LYS A 281 -23.48 -8.99 -11.32
C LYS A 281 -24.19 -8.75 -12.66
N ALA A 282 -23.69 -7.82 -13.48
CA ALA A 282 -24.23 -7.50 -14.79
C ALA A 282 -23.77 -8.46 -15.91
N SER A 283 -22.62 -9.12 -15.74
CA SER A 283 -21.97 -9.87 -16.81
C SER A 283 -21.87 -11.38 -16.59
N SER A 284 -21.96 -11.91 -15.35
CA SER A 284 -21.55 -13.30 -15.10
C SER A 284 -22.38 -14.12 -14.10
N LEU A 285 -23.41 -13.58 -13.44
CA LEU A 285 -24.28 -14.36 -12.54
C LEU A 285 -25.78 -14.04 -12.73
N PRO A 286 -26.69 -15.02 -12.62
CA PRO A 286 -28.13 -14.75 -12.53
C PRO A 286 -28.38 -13.82 -11.33
N SER A 287 -28.94 -12.65 -11.61
CA SER A 287 -29.19 -11.53 -10.69
C SER A 287 -30.02 -11.86 -9.43
N THR A 288 -30.50 -13.09 -9.30
CA THR A 288 -31.49 -13.54 -8.30
C THR A 288 -30.91 -14.07 -6.99
N SER A 289 -29.59 -14.28 -6.86
CA SER A 289 -29.03 -15.05 -5.73
C SER A 289 -28.06 -14.32 -4.78
N LEU A 290 -27.65 -13.07 -5.06
CA LEU A 290 -26.78 -12.30 -4.14
C LEU A 290 -27.40 -10.93 -3.83
N LYS A 291 -28.01 -10.80 -2.64
CA LYS A 291 -28.52 -9.52 -2.10
C LYS A 291 -27.36 -8.57 -1.80
N SER A 292 -27.60 -7.26 -1.88
CA SER A 292 -26.70 -6.21 -1.42
C SER A 292 -26.21 -6.53 0.01
N GLY A 293 -24.90 -6.75 0.19
CA GLY A 293 -24.32 -7.10 1.50
C GLY A 293 -23.36 -8.29 1.53
N PHE A 294 -22.77 -8.67 0.39
CA PHE A 294 -21.72 -9.68 0.34
C PHE A 294 -20.44 -9.20 1.07
N ARG A 295 -19.93 -9.98 2.02
CA ARG A 295 -18.70 -9.69 2.75
C ARG A 295 -17.74 -10.87 2.71
N ILE A 296 -16.50 -10.63 2.29
CA ILE A 296 -15.44 -11.65 2.25
C ILE A 296 -15.23 -12.25 3.66
N SER A 297 -15.39 -11.43 4.69
CA SER A 297 -15.27 -11.84 6.09
C SER A 297 -16.37 -12.76 6.60
N GLU A 298 -17.51 -12.85 5.91
CA GLU A 298 -18.68 -13.66 6.32
C GLU A 298 -18.80 -14.96 5.54
N LEU A 299 -17.96 -15.16 4.53
CA LEU A 299 -18.00 -16.34 3.67
C LEU A 299 -17.01 -17.37 4.16
N ASP A 300 -17.29 -18.64 3.94
CA ASP A 300 -16.30 -19.71 4.02
C ASP A 300 -15.57 -19.91 2.68
N ASP A 301 -14.51 -20.71 2.69
CA ASP A 301 -13.69 -20.94 1.50
C ASP A 301 -14.42 -21.73 0.40
N SER A 302 -15.43 -22.54 0.76
CA SER A 302 -16.25 -23.25 -0.22
C SER A 302 -17.18 -22.30 -0.98
N GLN A 303 -17.71 -21.29 -0.29
CA GLN A 303 -18.53 -20.24 -0.86
C GLN A 303 -17.71 -19.31 -1.76
N LEU A 304 -16.49 -18.96 -1.35
CA LEU A 304 -15.55 -18.22 -2.20
C LEU A 304 -15.19 -19.02 -3.45
N ALA A 305 -14.87 -20.31 -3.32
CA ALA A 305 -14.52 -21.16 -4.45
C ALA A 305 -15.63 -21.26 -5.51
N ARG A 306 -16.91 -21.28 -5.10
CA ARG A 306 -18.06 -21.24 -6.02
C ARG A 306 -18.14 -19.95 -6.85
N LEU A 307 -17.46 -18.90 -6.41
CA LEU A 307 -17.36 -17.61 -7.11
C LEU A 307 -16.01 -17.47 -7.84
N ASN A 308 -15.25 -18.55 -7.96
CA ASN A 308 -13.88 -18.56 -8.48
C ASN A 308 -12.96 -17.60 -7.71
N LEU A 309 -13.16 -17.50 -6.40
CA LEU A 309 -12.36 -16.68 -5.50
C LEU A 309 -11.56 -17.55 -4.54
N ARG A 310 -10.38 -17.05 -4.18
CA ARG A 310 -9.51 -17.69 -3.18
C ARG A 310 -9.23 -16.70 -2.06
N ARG A 311 -9.25 -17.15 -0.81
CA ARG A 311 -9.00 -16.26 0.33
C ARG A 311 -7.54 -15.86 0.39
N VAL A 312 -7.28 -14.57 0.61
CA VAL A 312 -5.96 -14.03 0.94
C VAL A 312 -5.89 -13.75 2.44
N ASP A 313 -6.89 -13.04 2.96
CA ASP A 313 -7.05 -12.75 4.38
C ASP A 313 -8.54 -12.64 4.76
N ARG A 314 -8.85 -12.19 5.98
CA ARG A 314 -10.24 -12.05 6.46
C ARG A 314 -11.09 -11.15 5.56
N THR A 315 -10.50 -10.13 4.96
CA THR A 315 -11.17 -9.05 4.22
C THR A 315 -10.76 -8.99 2.75
N THR A 316 -9.86 -9.86 2.30
CA THR A 316 -9.31 -9.85 0.95
C THR A 316 -9.42 -11.23 0.30
N ALA A 317 -9.87 -11.26 -0.95
CA ALA A 317 -9.88 -12.46 -1.79
C ALA A 317 -9.20 -12.19 -3.13
N ALA A 318 -8.66 -13.23 -3.76
CA ALA A 318 -8.08 -13.20 -5.08
C ALA A 318 -9.07 -13.75 -6.13
N GLY A 319 -9.32 -12.99 -7.19
CA GLY A 319 -10.07 -13.38 -8.39
C GLY A 319 -9.12 -13.50 -9.58
N LEU A 320 -8.66 -14.72 -9.83
CA LEU A 320 -7.72 -15.04 -10.90
C LEU A 320 -8.34 -16.10 -11.83
N SER A 321 -9.23 -15.62 -12.70
CA SER A 321 -9.80 -16.38 -13.82
C SER A 321 -9.97 -15.46 -15.04
N PRO A 322 -10.07 -16.01 -16.26
CA PRO A 322 -10.39 -15.21 -17.45
C PRO A 322 -11.65 -14.34 -17.28
N ASP A 323 -12.69 -14.85 -16.63
CA ASP A 323 -13.93 -14.09 -16.35
C ASP A 323 -13.68 -12.89 -15.42
N TRP A 324 -12.79 -13.06 -14.43
CA TRP A 324 -12.39 -11.96 -13.54
C TRP A 324 -11.58 -10.90 -14.26
N LEU A 325 -10.67 -11.30 -15.15
CA LEU A 325 -9.92 -10.36 -15.98
C LEU A 325 -10.84 -9.59 -16.93
N ASP A 326 -11.80 -10.26 -17.54
CA ASP A 326 -12.79 -9.63 -18.43
C ASP A 326 -13.64 -8.56 -17.71
N ALA A 327 -14.11 -8.88 -16.51
CA ALA A 327 -14.82 -7.94 -15.66
C ALA A 327 -13.91 -6.76 -15.24
N PHE A 328 -12.63 -7.02 -14.98
CA PHE A 328 -11.65 -5.99 -14.67
C PHE A 328 -11.45 -5.01 -15.84
N PHE A 329 -11.20 -5.51 -17.06
CA PHE A 329 -11.07 -4.67 -18.26
C PHE A 329 -12.33 -3.82 -18.49
N THR A 330 -13.51 -4.41 -18.33
CA THR A 330 -14.81 -3.70 -18.37
C THR A 330 -14.87 -2.54 -17.37
N ASN A 331 -14.44 -2.77 -16.14
CA ASN A 331 -14.46 -1.77 -15.09
C ASN A 331 -13.48 -0.61 -15.35
N VAL A 332 -12.25 -0.94 -15.77
CA VAL A 332 -11.23 0.05 -16.12
C VAL A 332 -11.68 0.88 -17.31
N ALA A 333 -12.14 0.27 -18.40
CA ALA A 333 -12.63 0.99 -19.58
C ALA A 333 -13.71 2.00 -19.23
N TYR A 334 -14.68 1.59 -18.39
CA TYR A 334 -15.77 2.46 -17.98
C TYR A 334 -15.31 3.65 -17.14
N ASN A 335 -14.39 3.45 -16.19
CA ASN A 335 -13.99 4.50 -15.25
C ASN A 335 -12.83 5.38 -15.72
N THR A 336 -11.91 4.86 -16.53
CA THR A 336 -10.71 5.61 -16.93
C THR A 336 -10.80 6.11 -18.36
N ARG A 337 -11.56 5.41 -19.21
CA ARG A 337 -11.58 5.59 -20.66
C ARG A 337 -10.18 5.66 -21.28
N LEU A 338 -9.24 4.86 -20.77
CA LEU A 338 -7.98 4.58 -21.46
C LEU A 338 -8.26 3.88 -22.80
N GLU A 339 -7.49 4.14 -23.84
CA GLU A 339 -7.55 3.33 -25.08
C GLU A 339 -6.82 1.99 -24.93
N CYS A 340 -5.72 2.00 -24.17
CA CYS A 340 -4.87 0.83 -23.94
C CYS A 340 -4.33 0.84 -22.50
N ILE A 341 -4.23 -0.34 -21.89
CA ILE A 341 -3.44 -0.56 -20.68
C ILE A 341 -2.03 -0.93 -21.11
N ASP A 342 -1.02 -0.21 -20.65
CA ASP A 342 0.36 -0.48 -21.07
C ASP A 342 0.92 -1.72 -20.39
N VAL A 343 0.66 -1.89 -19.09
CA VAL A 343 1.07 -3.08 -18.31
C VAL A 343 -0.06 -3.56 -17.42
N LEU A 344 -0.43 -4.82 -17.50
CA LEU A 344 -1.31 -5.48 -16.53
C LEU A 344 -0.50 -6.41 -15.61
N LEU A 345 -0.60 -6.21 -14.30
CA LEU A 345 0.04 -7.06 -13.30
C LEU A 345 -1.01 -7.93 -12.59
N LEU A 346 -0.86 -9.25 -12.69
CA LEU A 346 -1.70 -10.21 -11.96
C LEU A 346 -1.28 -10.27 -10.49
N GLU A 347 -2.13 -9.76 -9.60
CA GLU A 347 -1.96 -9.76 -8.15
C GLU A 347 -2.68 -10.96 -7.51
N GLY A 348 -2.12 -11.51 -6.44
CA GLY A 348 -2.73 -12.66 -5.74
C GLY A 348 -2.38 -14.02 -6.33
N VAL A 349 -1.44 -14.09 -7.28
CA VAL A 349 -1.03 -15.34 -7.96
C VAL A 349 -0.51 -16.40 -6.99
N HIS A 350 0.04 -15.99 -5.84
CA HIS A 350 0.42 -16.91 -4.76
C HIS A 350 -0.75 -17.77 -4.25
N THR A 351 -1.99 -17.30 -4.36
CA THR A 351 -3.18 -18.08 -3.95
C THR A 351 -3.47 -19.28 -4.85
N LEU A 352 -2.91 -19.32 -6.06
CA LEU A 352 -3.05 -20.48 -6.95
C LEU A 352 -2.24 -21.68 -6.46
N PHE A 353 -1.19 -21.45 -5.66
CA PHE A 353 -0.32 -22.47 -5.07
C PHE A 353 -0.90 -22.99 -3.75
N ASP A 354 -2.12 -23.54 -3.81
CA ASP A 354 -2.94 -23.96 -2.67
C ASP A 354 -2.70 -25.42 -2.23
N GLY A 355 -1.66 -26.08 -2.77
CA GLY A 355 -1.31 -27.46 -2.46
C GLY A 355 -2.00 -28.50 -3.35
N ARG A 356 -2.82 -28.08 -4.32
CA ARG A 356 -3.27 -28.94 -5.43
C ARG A 356 -2.08 -29.42 -6.29
N PRO A 357 -2.25 -30.48 -7.09
CA PRO A 357 -1.23 -30.93 -8.03
C PRO A 357 -0.76 -29.81 -8.96
N ASP A 358 0.54 -29.78 -9.26
CA ASP A 358 1.16 -28.73 -10.06
C ASP A 358 0.52 -28.57 -11.45
N GLU A 359 0.07 -29.66 -12.07
CA GLU A 359 -0.61 -29.66 -13.37
C GLU A 359 -1.87 -28.77 -13.37
N HIS A 360 -2.68 -28.84 -12.31
CA HIS A 360 -3.88 -28.02 -12.21
C HIS A 360 -3.55 -26.53 -12.00
N VAL A 361 -2.49 -26.24 -11.25
CA VAL A 361 -2.01 -24.87 -11.04
C VAL A 361 -1.45 -24.30 -12.34
N ASP A 362 -0.71 -25.11 -13.10
CA ASP A 362 -0.16 -24.75 -14.40
C ASP A 362 -1.26 -24.48 -15.42
N ASP A 363 -2.31 -25.31 -15.45
CA ASP A 363 -3.45 -25.10 -16.33
C ASP A 363 -4.22 -23.81 -16.01
N ASP A 364 -4.42 -23.50 -14.71
CA ASP A 364 -5.03 -22.24 -14.28
C ASP A 364 -4.21 -21.03 -14.77
N ILE A 365 -2.89 -21.05 -14.57
CA ILE A 365 -1.98 -19.96 -15.00
C ILE A 365 -1.91 -19.86 -16.53
N LEU A 366 -1.84 -21.00 -17.23
CA LEU A 366 -1.79 -21.05 -18.69
C LEU A 366 -3.05 -20.44 -19.31
N GLN A 367 -4.22 -20.71 -18.75
CA GLN A 367 -5.48 -20.09 -19.18
C GLN A 367 -5.47 -18.56 -19.01
N LEU A 368 -4.92 -18.07 -17.89
CA LEU A 368 -4.77 -16.64 -17.65
C LEU A 368 -3.83 -15.99 -18.67
N PHE A 369 -2.65 -16.57 -18.90
CA PHE A 369 -1.69 -16.04 -19.88
C PHE A 369 -2.22 -16.12 -21.31
N ALA A 370 -2.88 -17.21 -21.70
CA ALA A 370 -3.52 -17.32 -23.01
C ALA A 370 -4.65 -16.29 -23.20
N TYR A 371 -5.39 -15.96 -22.13
CA TYR A 371 -6.35 -14.85 -22.16
C TYR A 371 -5.64 -13.51 -22.38
N LEU A 372 -4.55 -13.22 -21.65
CA LEU A 372 -3.81 -11.97 -21.77
C LEU A 372 -3.14 -11.80 -23.15
N GLU A 373 -2.59 -12.85 -23.74
CA GLU A 373 -2.04 -12.81 -25.10
C GLU A 373 -3.12 -12.46 -26.14
N ARG A 374 -4.36 -12.92 -25.95
CA ARG A 374 -5.49 -12.47 -26.79
C ARG A 374 -5.77 -10.98 -26.63
N GLN A 375 -5.73 -10.47 -25.40
CA GLN A 375 -5.92 -9.04 -25.12
C GLN A 375 -4.81 -8.19 -25.74
N VAL A 376 -3.57 -8.69 -25.79
CA VAL A 376 -2.49 -8.03 -26.51
C VAL A 376 -2.75 -8.00 -28.02
N LYS A 377 -3.17 -9.13 -28.60
CA LYS A 377 -3.52 -9.22 -30.03
C LYS A 377 -4.67 -8.27 -30.41
N GLU A 378 -5.61 -8.04 -29.50
CA GLU A 378 -6.74 -7.11 -29.67
C GLU A 378 -6.33 -5.63 -29.49
N GLY A 379 -5.10 -5.34 -29.06
CA GLY A 379 -4.60 -3.98 -28.83
C GLY A 379 -5.08 -3.34 -27.53
N VAL A 380 -5.77 -4.10 -26.69
CA VAL A 380 -6.28 -3.68 -25.37
C VAL A 380 -5.14 -3.53 -24.34
N LEU A 381 -4.12 -4.35 -24.50
CA LEU A 381 -2.98 -4.50 -23.59
C LEU A 381 -1.66 -4.45 -24.39
N GLN A 382 -0.60 -3.84 -23.86
CA GLN A 382 0.73 -3.96 -24.49
C GLN A 382 1.57 -5.09 -23.87
N TYR A 383 1.68 -5.13 -22.53
CA TYR A 383 2.46 -6.14 -21.82
C TYR A 383 1.77 -6.59 -20.54
N TYR A 384 2.19 -7.74 -20.00
CA TYR A 384 1.71 -8.21 -18.71
C TYR A 384 2.82 -8.76 -17.82
N GLY A 385 2.43 -9.03 -16.59
CA GLY A 385 3.32 -9.50 -15.55
C GLY A 385 2.57 -10.05 -14.34
N VAL A 386 3.32 -10.34 -13.28
CA VAL A 386 2.76 -10.76 -11.97
C VAL A 386 3.21 -9.82 -10.86
N CYS A 387 2.33 -9.59 -9.90
CA CYS A 387 2.62 -8.91 -8.66
C CYS A 387 2.44 -9.87 -7.48
N SER A 388 3.49 -10.13 -6.73
CA SER A 388 3.38 -10.97 -5.52
C SER A 388 4.55 -10.78 -4.57
N PRO A 389 4.31 -10.68 -3.25
CA PRO A 389 5.38 -10.70 -2.26
C PRO A 389 6.12 -12.04 -2.22
N HIS A 390 5.53 -13.11 -2.77
CA HIS A 390 6.11 -14.46 -2.79
C HIS A 390 7.04 -14.71 -3.98
N LEU A 391 7.30 -13.71 -4.82
CA LEU A 391 8.35 -13.82 -5.85
C LEU A 391 9.75 -13.81 -5.22
N ALA A 392 9.90 -13.12 -4.09
CA ALA A 392 11.14 -13.10 -3.32
C ALA A 392 11.08 -14.09 -2.15
N PRO A 393 12.24 -14.53 -1.62
CA PRO A 393 12.28 -15.23 -0.34
C PRO A 393 11.59 -14.41 0.76
N PRO A 394 10.90 -15.07 1.70
CA PRO A 394 10.17 -14.38 2.76
C PRO A 394 11.12 -13.68 3.74
N VAL A 395 10.62 -12.61 4.36
CA VAL A 395 11.37 -11.88 5.40
C VAL A 395 11.67 -12.79 6.58
N PRO A 396 12.94 -12.98 6.97
CA PRO A 396 13.28 -13.74 8.16
C PRO A 396 12.79 -13.00 9.40
N ARG A 397 12.14 -13.73 10.31
CA ARG A 397 11.64 -13.21 11.58
C ARG A 397 12.13 -14.10 12.71
N ASN A 398 12.79 -13.49 13.69
CA ASN A 398 13.26 -14.16 14.89
C ASN A 398 12.18 -14.09 15.97
N TYR A 399 11.34 -15.13 16.06
CA TYR A 399 10.31 -15.23 17.09
C TYR A 399 10.95 -15.64 18.42
N PRO A 400 10.78 -14.87 19.51
CA PRO A 400 11.36 -15.23 20.81
C PRO A 400 10.71 -16.50 21.37
N GLU A 401 11.47 -17.29 22.12
CA GLU A 401 10.90 -18.36 22.94
C GLU A 401 10.06 -17.75 24.05
N MET A 402 8.79 -18.16 24.13
CA MET A 402 7.83 -17.63 25.09
C MET A 402 7.65 -18.59 26.27
N PRO A 403 7.50 -18.07 27.51
CA PRO A 403 7.06 -18.89 28.65
C PRO A 403 5.77 -19.65 28.35
N PRO A 404 5.56 -20.87 28.91
CA PRO A 404 4.35 -21.66 28.67
C PRO A 404 3.04 -20.96 29.03
N ASP A 405 3.10 -20.00 29.96
CA ASP A 405 1.98 -19.20 30.47
C ASP A 405 1.84 -17.83 29.77
N ALA A 406 2.68 -17.51 28.79
CA ALA A 406 2.60 -16.24 28.07
C ALA A 406 1.28 -16.13 27.29
N LEU A 407 0.49 -15.09 27.56
CA LEU A 407 -0.76 -14.77 26.87
C LEU A 407 -0.48 -13.93 25.62
N VAL A 408 0.13 -14.56 24.62
CA VAL A 408 0.40 -13.97 23.29
C VAL A 408 -0.38 -14.72 22.19
N PRO A 409 -0.63 -14.11 21.02
CA PRO A 409 -1.34 -14.77 19.93
C PRO A 409 -0.64 -16.06 19.48
N ASP A 410 -1.39 -17.04 19.00
CA ASP A 410 -0.85 -18.38 18.67
C ASP A 410 0.30 -18.35 17.66
N LYS A 411 0.35 -17.36 16.77
CA LYS A 411 1.44 -17.20 15.79
C LYS A 411 2.83 -16.96 16.41
N TYR A 412 2.93 -16.58 17.69
CA TYR A 412 4.23 -16.50 18.40
C TYR A 412 4.57 -17.78 19.13
N ARG A 413 3.56 -18.56 19.54
CA ARG A 413 3.76 -19.90 20.13
C ARG A 413 4.07 -20.93 19.04
N THR A 414 3.38 -20.82 17.91
CA THR A 414 3.49 -21.67 16.74
C THR A 414 3.67 -20.78 15.50
N PRO A 415 4.92 -20.48 15.12
CA PRO A 415 5.20 -19.64 13.96
C PRO A 415 4.48 -20.13 12.70
N PRO A 416 3.92 -19.22 11.87
CA PRO A 416 3.24 -19.61 10.66
C PRO A 416 4.22 -20.29 9.69
N LYS A 417 3.73 -21.29 8.95
CA LYS A 417 4.51 -21.97 7.93
C LYS A 417 5.03 -20.95 6.91
N VAL A 418 6.33 -21.00 6.66
CA VAL A 418 7.00 -20.15 5.68
C VAL A 418 6.42 -20.45 4.28
N PRO A 419 5.89 -19.45 3.56
CA PRO A 419 5.34 -19.67 2.23
C PRO A 419 6.47 -19.97 1.23
N ALA A 420 6.19 -20.85 0.26
CA ALA A 420 7.15 -21.18 -0.79
C ALA A 420 7.33 -19.99 -1.76
N THR A 421 8.57 -19.77 -2.20
CA THR A 421 8.87 -18.77 -3.23
C THR A 421 8.37 -19.27 -4.59
N ILE A 422 7.67 -18.40 -5.32
CA ILE A 422 7.15 -18.70 -6.65
C ILE A 422 8.32 -18.83 -7.63
N ASN A 423 8.33 -19.92 -8.39
CA ASN A 423 9.37 -20.18 -9.39
C ASN A 423 9.13 -19.35 -10.66
N LEU A 424 9.99 -18.37 -10.91
CA LEU A 424 9.88 -17.47 -12.06
C LEU A 424 10.18 -18.17 -13.39
N TYR A 425 11.06 -19.18 -13.42
CA TYR A 425 11.27 -20.01 -14.61
C TYR A 425 10.00 -20.75 -15.02
N ARG A 426 9.25 -21.25 -14.04
CA ARG A 426 7.95 -21.91 -14.28
C ARG A 426 6.96 -20.94 -14.92
N LEU A 427 6.86 -19.70 -14.40
CA LEU A 427 6.00 -18.68 -15.01
C LEU A 427 6.44 -18.30 -16.44
N MET A 428 7.74 -18.15 -16.68
CA MET A 428 8.26 -17.88 -18.02
C MET A 428 7.91 -18.99 -19.01
N SER A 429 8.10 -20.25 -18.61
CA SER A 429 7.74 -21.41 -19.45
C SER A 429 6.25 -21.46 -19.77
N LEU A 430 5.38 -21.13 -18.81
CA LEU A 430 3.93 -21.06 -19.04
C LEU A 430 3.55 -19.90 -19.96
N ALA A 431 4.22 -18.76 -19.86
CA ALA A 431 4.00 -17.62 -20.75
C ALA A 431 4.44 -17.94 -22.18
N GLU A 432 5.58 -18.61 -22.35
CA GLU A 432 6.04 -19.10 -23.66
C GLU A 432 5.08 -20.15 -24.25
N ARG A 433 4.54 -21.06 -23.44
CA ARG A 433 3.50 -22.00 -23.89
C ARG A 433 2.22 -21.29 -24.35
N ALA A 434 1.86 -20.18 -23.71
CA ALA A 434 0.66 -19.40 -24.06
C ALA A 434 0.84 -18.52 -25.31
N GLY A 435 1.96 -17.83 -25.42
CA GLY A 435 2.21 -16.80 -26.45
C GLY A 435 3.33 -17.10 -27.45
N GLY A 436 3.98 -18.26 -27.33
CA GLY A 436 5.19 -18.60 -28.08
C GLY A 436 6.41 -17.77 -27.66
N ALA A 437 7.48 -17.81 -28.45
CA ALA A 437 8.71 -17.04 -28.20
C ALA A 437 8.47 -15.51 -28.16
N GLY A 438 7.40 -15.04 -28.81
CA GLY A 438 6.97 -13.64 -28.84
C GLY A 438 5.99 -13.24 -27.71
N HIS A 439 5.83 -14.05 -26.67
CA HIS A 439 4.93 -13.74 -25.54
C HIS A 439 5.23 -12.38 -24.90
N HIS A 440 4.23 -11.77 -24.26
CA HIS A 440 4.28 -10.39 -23.74
C HIS A 440 4.45 -10.30 -22.21
N PHE A 441 4.81 -11.40 -21.56
CA PHE A 441 5.19 -11.41 -20.15
C PHE A 441 6.55 -10.74 -19.98
N ARG A 442 6.57 -9.50 -19.45
CA ARG A 442 7.80 -8.67 -19.36
C ARG A 442 8.00 -7.97 -18.03
N PHE A 443 7.04 -8.09 -17.11
CA PHE A 443 7.07 -7.35 -15.85
C PHE A 443 6.89 -8.26 -14.64
N VAL A 444 7.58 -7.92 -13.56
CA VAL A 444 7.29 -8.46 -12.24
C VAL A 444 7.22 -7.32 -11.24
N GLN A 445 6.42 -7.49 -10.20
CA GLN A 445 6.29 -6.51 -9.15
C GLN A 445 6.28 -7.16 -7.76
N TYR A 446 7.00 -6.57 -6.82
CA TYR A 446 7.14 -7.07 -5.46
C TYR A 446 7.42 -5.93 -4.49
N PRO A 447 7.07 -6.08 -3.19
CA PRO A 447 7.39 -5.07 -2.22
C PRO A 447 8.90 -5.05 -2.00
N PHE A 448 9.49 -3.86 -1.91
CA PHE A 448 10.93 -3.72 -1.68
C PHE A 448 11.23 -2.54 -0.76
N ASN A 449 11.87 -2.82 0.38
CA ASN A 449 12.30 -1.83 1.36
C ASN A 449 13.35 -2.44 2.31
N LEU A 450 13.83 -1.67 3.29
CA LEU A 450 14.85 -2.11 4.27
C LEU A 450 14.42 -3.31 5.14
N THR A 451 13.12 -3.62 5.22
CA THR A 451 12.61 -4.85 5.85
C THR A 451 12.46 -5.99 4.83
N GLN A 452 11.98 -5.68 3.64
CA GLN A 452 11.72 -6.61 2.52
C GLN A 452 12.80 -6.47 1.43
N HIS A 453 14.03 -6.84 1.75
CA HIS A 453 15.20 -6.68 0.85
C HIS A 453 15.66 -8.01 0.22
N GLN A 454 14.93 -9.11 0.43
CA GLN A 454 15.33 -10.46 0.02
C GLN A 454 15.44 -10.62 -1.50
N ALA A 455 14.68 -9.82 -2.26
CA ALA A 455 14.79 -9.79 -3.72
C ALA A 455 16.20 -9.43 -4.22
N MET A 456 16.99 -8.71 -3.42
CA MET A 456 18.37 -8.31 -3.72
C MET A 456 19.41 -9.10 -2.92
N SER A 457 19.08 -9.59 -1.74
CA SER A 457 20.05 -10.07 -0.75
C SER A 457 20.00 -11.58 -0.47
N SER A 458 18.97 -12.27 -0.95
CA SER A 458 18.78 -13.70 -0.70
C SER A 458 18.70 -14.46 -2.01
N PRO A 459 19.51 -15.53 -2.20
CA PRO A 459 19.36 -16.42 -3.33
C PRO A 459 17.97 -17.07 -3.37
N LEU A 460 17.50 -17.40 -4.57
CA LEU A 460 16.24 -18.08 -4.76
C LEU A 460 16.36 -19.56 -4.36
N SER A 461 15.34 -20.12 -3.73
CA SER A 461 15.36 -21.53 -3.29
C SER A 461 15.46 -22.52 -4.46
N TYR A 462 15.08 -22.10 -5.66
CA TYR A 462 15.15 -22.87 -6.91
C TYR A 462 16.32 -22.46 -7.81
N ASP A 463 17.10 -21.45 -7.42
CA ASP A 463 18.30 -20.99 -8.14
C ASP A 463 19.25 -20.26 -7.19
N ALA A 464 20.27 -20.98 -6.71
CA ALA A 464 21.25 -20.45 -5.77
C ALA A 464 22.19 -19.40 -6.38
N ASN A 465 22.26 -19.27 -7.71
CA ASN A 465 23.16 -18.34 -8.39
C ASN A 465 22.53 -16.95 -8.55
N HIS A 466 21.21 -16.84 -8.42
CA HIS A 466 20.49 -15.60 -8.61
C HIS A 466 19.65 -15.21 -7.39
N THR A 467 19.61 -13.92 -7.09
CA THR A 467 18.52 -13.30 -6.37
C THR A 467 17.38 -12.97 -7.35
N LEU A 468 16.21 -12.59 -6.84
CA LEU A 468 15.10 -12.21 -7.73
C LEU A 468 15.50 -11.06 -8.67
N ALA A 469 16.19 -10.04 -8.16
CA ALA A 469 16.62 -8.88 -8.95
C ALA A 469 17.59 -9.29 -10.07
N THR A 470 18.59 -10.14 -9.78
CA THR A 470 19.53 -10.61 -10.80
C THR A 470 18.87 -11.56 -11.80
N LEU A 471 17.91 -12.39 -11.35
CA LEU A 471 17.17 -13.28 -12.24
C LEU A 471 16.28 -12.50 -13.21
N CYS A 472 15.61 -11.43 -12.76
CA CYS A 472 14.81 -10.57 -13.64
C CYS A 472 15.68 -10.00 -14.76
N LYS A 473 16.87 -9.50 -14.42
CA LYS A 473 17.84 -8.99 -15.41
C LYS A 473 18.27 -10.08 -16.39
N ALA A 474 18.60 -11.27 -15.90
CA ALA A 474 19.00 -12.41 -16.74
C ALA A 474 17.89 -12.86 -17.70
N LEU A 475 16.62 -12.74 -17.29
CA LEU A 475 15.44 -13.10 -18.09
C LEU A 475 14.91 -11.96 -18.97
N GLY A 476 15.52 -10.77 -18.94
CA GLY A 476 15.01 -9.59 -19.67
C GLY A 476 13.66 -9.06 -19.16
N LEU A 477 13.36 -9.28 -17.88
CA LEU A 477 12.16 -8.78 -17.21
C LEU A 477 12.44 -7.44 -16.54
N THR A 478 11.45 -6.55 -16.56
CA THR A 478 11.47 -5.29 -15.80
C THR A 478 10.89 -5.52 -14.41
N ALA A 479 11.66 -5.22 -13.38
CA ALA A 479 11.24 -5.34 -11.98
C ALA A 479 10.72 -4.01 -11.44
N ILE A 480 9.49 -4.02 -10.92
CA ILE A 480 8.86 -2.88 -10.28
C ILE A 480 8.79 -3.12 -8.76
N GLY A 481 9.38 -2.21 -7.97
CA GLY A 481 9.26 -2.20 -6.52
C GLY A 481 8.04 -1.43 -6.05
N TYR A 482 7.42 -1.83 -4.94
CA TYR A 482 6.41 -1.02 -4.24
C TYR A 482 6.59 -1.06 -2.72
N SER A 483 5.80 -0.26 -2.00
CA SER A 483 5.87 -0.16 -0.53
C SER A 483 7.27 0.19 0.02
N PRO A 484 8.02 1.16 -0.56
CA PRO A 484 9.35 1.52 -0.07
C PRO A 484 9.34 2.02 1.39
N LEU A 485 8.20 2.57 1.82
CA LEU A 485 8.05 3.12 3.16
C LEU A 485 7.22 2.24 4.09
N GLU A 486 6.59 1.17 3.61
CA GLU A 486 5.69 0.35 4.42
C GLU A 486 6.36 -0.96 4.82
N ALA A 487 6.47 -1.18 6.12
CA ALA A 487 7.07 -2.37 6.68
C ALA A 487 6.12 -3.03 7.66
N THR A 488 6.55 -4.19 8.18
CA THR A 488 5.83 -4.89 9.24
C THR A 488 6.79 -5.33 10.33
N ASN A 489 6.46 -5.01 11.57
CA ASN A 489 7.26 -5.39 12.71
C ASN A 489 7.16 -6.89 13.01
N LEU A 490 7.85 -7.41 14.03
CA LEU A 490 7.79 -8.84 14.39
C LEU A 490 6.36 -9.32 14.61
N MET A 491 5.49 -8.41 15.07
CA MET A 491 4.08 -8.69 15.28
C MET A 491 3.23 -8.69 14.01
N GLN A 492 3.84 -8.48 12.85
CA GLN A 492 3.22 -8.19 11.57
C GLN A 492 2.32 -6.94 11.63
N LEU A 493 2.51 -6.07 12.62
CA LEU A 493 1.80 -4.79 12.68
C LEU A 493 2.47 -3.81 11.72
N PRO A 494 1.69 -2.92 11.08
CA PRO A 494 2.25 -1.95 10.15
C PRO A 494 3.29 -1.05 10.83
N GLU A 495 4.39 -0.79 10.13
CA GLU A 495 5.41 0.18 10.47
C GLU A 495 5.71 1.04 9.24
N ARG A 496 6.33 2.22 9.44
CA ARG A 496 6.76 3.05 8.31
C ARG A 496 8.15 3.62 8.48
N TYR A 497 8.89 3.64 7.38
CA TYR A 497 10.14 4.39 7.24
C TYR A 497 9.86 5.87 6.99
N HIS A 498 9.33 6.56 8.01
CA HIS A 498 8.99 7.97 7.94
C HIS A 498 9.28 8.67 9.27
N ASN A 499 9.47 9.99 9.23
CA ASN A 499 9.63 10.80 10.42
C ASN A 499 8.25 11.08 11.03
N PHE A 500 8.11 10.90 12.35
CA PHE A 500 6.87 11.21 13.06
C PHE A 500 7.05 12.44 13.95
N PRO A 501 5.98 13.23 14.17
CA PRO A 501 6.01 14.32 15.14
C PRO A 501 6.44 13.82 16.52
N MET A 502 7.37 14.55 17.14
CA MET A 502 7.86 14.26 18.48
C MET A 502 7.39 15.30 19.48
N GLU A 503 6.87 14.83 20.60
CA GLU A 503 6.47 15.67 21.72
C GLU A 503 7.66 16.13 22.56
N ALA A 504 7.77 17.45 22.76
CA ALA A 504 8.80 18.06 23.61
C ALA A 504 8.54 17.80 25.10
N ASP A 505 7.27 17.85 25.52
CA ASP A 505 6.84 17.54 26.89
C ASP A 505 5.81 16.41 26.90
N LEU A 506 6.32 15.18 26.82
CA LEU A 506 5.49 13.97 26.86
C LEU A 506 4.77 13.82 28.20
N LYS A 507 5.34 14.34 29.31
CA LYS A 507 4.75 14.23 30.65
C LYS A 507 3.49 15.09 30.72
N ALA A 508 3.55 16.34 30.29
CA ALA A 508 2.38 17.21 30.23
C ALA A 508 1.29 16.65 29.30
N LEU A 509 1.67 16.10 28.13
CA LEU A 509 0.71 15.46 27.24
C LEU A 509 -0.01 14.28 27.91
N ARG A 510 0.71 13.42 28.64
CA ARG A 510 0.13 12.29 29.39
C ARG A 510 -0.85 12.75 30.47
N MET A 511 -0.46 13.74 31.28
CA MET A 511 -1.33 14.28 32.34
C MET A 511 -2.60 14.93 31.77
N ASN A 512 -2.47 15.67 30.66
CA ASN A 512 -3.62 16.26 29.97
C ASN A 512 -4.54 15.18 29.40
N PHE A 513 -3.97 14.11 28.84
CA PHE A 513 -4.73 12.98 28.33
C PHE A 513 -5.58 12.32 29.43
N PHE A 514 -4.99 12.02 30.60
CA PHE A 514 -5.75 11.45 31.73
C PHE A 514 -6.87 12.37 32.20
N THR A 515 -6.59 13.68 32.34
CA THR A 515 -7.60 14.68 32.68
C THR A 515 -8.76 14.69 31.67
N VAL A 516 -8.46 14.59 30.37
CA VAL A 516 -9.49 14.55 29.32
C VAL A 516 -10.27 13.24 29.36
N CYS A 517 -9.64 12.10 29.59
CA CYS A 517 -10.31 10.81 29.77
C CYS A 517 -11.31 10.85 30.93
N GLU A 518 -10.86 11.30 32.11
CA GLU A 518 -11.71 11.42 33.30
C GLU A 518 -12.91 12.34 33.04
N ARG A 519 -12.65 13.54 32.49
CA ARG A 519 -13.72 14.49 32.14
C ARG A 519 -14.69 13.91 31.12
N SER A 520 -14.22 13.13 30.15
CA SER A 520 -15.07 12.52 29.13
C SER A 520 -15.99 11.47 29.74
N VAL A 521 -15.48 10.61 30.62
CA VAL A 521 -16.29 9.58 31.31
C VAL A 521 -17.31 10.22 32.25
N LEU A 522 -16.91 11.23 33.03
CA LEU A 522 -17.84 11.98 33.87
C LEU A 522 -18.96 12.60 33.02
N LYS A 523 -18.60 13.13 31.84
CA LYS A 523 -19.58 13.70 30.91
C LYS A 523 -20.56 12.66 30.38
N GLU A 524 -20.10 11.47 30.04
CA GLU A 524 -20.95 10.32 29.66
C GLU A 524 -21.91 9.91 30.79
N MET A 525 -21.43 9.91 32.04
CA MET A 525 -22.25 9.58 33.22
C MET A 525 -23.39 10.58 33.47
N GLU A 526 -23.22 11.87 33.15
CA GLU A 526 -24.26 12.90 33.31
C GLU A 526 -25.57 12.55 32.58
N ILE A 527 -25.50 11.81 31.46
CA ILE A 527 -26.64 11.54 30.59
C ILE A 527 -26.99 10.05 30.47
N LYS A 528 -26.24 9.17 31.14
CA LYS A 528 -26.42 7.72 31.04
C LYS A 528 -27.85 7.29 31.38
N ASP A 529 -28.36 7.75 32.52
CA ASP A 529 -29.72 7.43 32.97
C ASP A 529 -30.80 7.98 32.02
N THR A 530 -30.53 9.13 31.40
CA THR A 530 -31.44 9.75 30.43
C THR A 530 -31.51 8.94 29.14
N ILE A 531 -30.40 8.36 28.69
CA ILE A 531 -30.36 7.51 27.51
C ILE A 531 -30.97 6.13 27.80
N ASP A 532 -30.61 5.51 28.93
CA ASP A 532 -31.12 4.18 29.31
C ASP A 532 -32.65 4.16 29.46
N LYS A 533 -33.24 5.28 29.89
CA LYS A 533 -34.71 5.45 30.03
C LYS A 533 -35.34 6.12 28.80
N GLY A 534 -34.54 6.48 27.81
CA GLY A 534 -34.97 7.23 26.63
C GLY A 534 -35.65 6.36 25.57
N PRO A 535 -36.24 6.98 24.53
CA PRO A 535 -36.87 6.25 23.45
C PRO A 535 -35.84 5.42 22.65
N SER A 536 -36.28 4.32 22.05
CA SER A 536 -35.45 3.43 21.21
C SER A 536 -34.86 4.11 19.96
N THR A 537 -35.21 5.37 19.69
CA THR A 537 -34.66 6.21 18.62
C THR A 537 -33.31 6.83 18.96
N LEU A 538 -32.88 6.78 20.23
CA LEU A 538 -31.54 7.21 20.65
C LEU A 538 -30.45 6.28 20.10
N PRO A 539 -29.25 6.80 19.83
CA PRO A 539 -28.16 5.98 19.31
C PRO A 539 -27.68 4.95 20.35
N PRO A 540 -27.10 3.81 19.92
CA PRO A 540 -26.46 2.86 20.81
C PRO A 540 -25.39 3.53 21.68
N LEU A 541 -25.34 3.19 22.97
CA LEU A 541 -24.38 3.78 23.92
C LEU A 541 -22.94 3.59 23.46
N GLU A 542 -22.57 2.42 22.94
CA GLU A 542 -21.24 2.14 22.40
C GLU A 542 -20.82 3.04 21.21
N HIS A 543 -21.78 3.68 20.54
CA HIS A 543 -21.47 4.65 19.47
C HIS A 543 -21.36 6.08 19.99
N LEU A 544 -21.97 6.38 21.14
CA LEU A 544 -21.95 7.71 21.76
C LEU A 544 -20.84 7.82 22.82
N PHE A 545 -20.66 6.80 23.66
CA PHE A 545 -19.75 6.76 24.81
C PHE A 545 -18.34 6.28 24.41
N VAL A 546 -17.69 7.08 23.55
CA VAL A 546 -16.38 6.79 22.96
C VAL A 546 -15.28 6.68 24.01
N ALA A 547 -15.31 7.48 25.08
CA ALA A 547 -14.27 7.44 26.09
C ALA A 547 -14.34 6.12 26.88
N SER A 548 -15.54 5.69 27.27
CA SER A 548 -15.75 4.36 27.88
C SER A 548 -15.30 3.22 26.96
N VAL A 549 -15.66 3.26 25.67
CA VAL A 549 -15.24 2.24 24.69
C VAL A 549 -13.73 2.21 24.55
N TYR A 550 -13.08 3.37 24.44
CA TYR A 550 -11.64 3.46 24.33
C TYR A 550 -10.94 2.91 25.58
N LEU A 551 -11.36 3.30 26.78
CA LEU A 551 -10.76 2.84 28.04
C LEU A 551 -10.92 1.33 28.24
N ALA A 552 -12.06 0.76 27.84
CA ALA A 552 -12.27 -0.68 27.85
C ALA A 552 -11.37 -1.43 26.86
N ALA A 553 -11.05 -0.81 25.71
CA ALA A 553 -10.25 -1.41 24.66
C ALA A 553 -8.76 -0.98 24.67
N GLN A 554 -8.33 -0.13 25.61
CA GLN A 554 -7.05 0.58 25.51
C GLN A 554 -5.82 -0.32 25.36
N ARG A 555 -5.83 -1.49 26.00
CA ARG A 555 -4.75 -2.49 25.94
C ARG A 555 -4.59 -3.10 24.55
N GLN A 556 -5.59 -2.95 23.68
CA GLN A 556 -5.59 -3.44 22.31
C GLN A 556 -4.89 -2.47 21.35
N PHE A 557 -4.82 -1.18 21.70
CA PHE A 557 -4.14 -0.17 20.89
C PHE A 557 -2.65 -0.12 21.25
N THR A 558 -1.85 -0.90 20.53
CA THR A 558 -0.39 -0.97 20.75
C THR A 558 0.42 -0.32 19.64
N ASN A 559 -0.23 -0.01 18.51
CA ASN A 559 0.37 0.50 17.29
C ASN A 559 -0.41 1.71 16.75
N LEU A 560 0.33 2.71 16.26
CA LEU A 560 -0.20 3.97 15.73
C LEU A 560 -1.21 3.72 14.60
N PHE A 561 -0.84 2.90 13.61
CA PHE A 561 -1.67 2.68 12.42
C PHE A 561 -2.95 1.93 12.75
N PHE A 562 -2.88 0.96 13.65
CA PHE A 562 -4.06 0.27 14.16
C PHE A 562 -5.00 1.25 14.89
N PHE A 563 -4.47 2.09 15.79
CA PHE A 563 -5.26 3.11 16.49
C PHE A 563 -5.87 4.13 15.53
N THR A 564 -5.09 4.66 14.59
CA THR A 564 -5.57 5.64 13.60
C THR A 564 -6.62 5.03 12.68
N ASP A 565 -6.45 3.77 12.26
CA ASP A 565 -7.45 3.07 11.45
C ASP A 565 -8.76 2.88 12.24
N TRP A 566 -8.69 2.44 13.49
CA TRP A 566 -9.86 2.33 14.36
C TRP A 566 -10.54 3.69 14.57
N ALA A 567 -9.79 4.72 14.93
CA ALA A 567 -10.34 6.05 15.15
C ALA A 567 -11.04 6.58 13.90
N ASN A 568 -10.36 6.57 12.75
CA ASN A 568 -10.84 7.21 11.53
C ASN A 568 -11.97 6.43 10.84
N TYR A 569 -11.88 5.09 10.79
CA TYR A 569 -12.81 4.29 10.00
C TYR A 569 -13.87 3.57 10.84
N TYR A 570 -13.59 3.28 12.12
CA TYR A 570 -14.55 2.60 12.98
C TYR A 570 -15.28 3.59 13.90
N MET A 571 -14.55 4.37 14.68
CA MET A 571 -15.13 5.10 15.81
C MET A 571 -15.69 6.46 15.42
N THR A 572 -14.89 7.35 14.83
CA THR A 572 -15.30 8.73 14.51
C THR A 572 -16.55 8.80 13.61
N PRO A 573 -16.71 7.99 12.54
CA PRO A 573 -17.93 8.05 11.74
C PRO A 573 -19.18 7.59 12.50
N ARG A 574 -19.07 6.57 13.36
CA ARG A 574 -20.16 6.11 14.23
C ARG A 574 -20.51 7.17 15.26
N PHE A 575 -19.50 7.74 15.90
CA PHE A 575 -19.65 8.82 16.85
C PHE A 575 -20.35 10.03 16.23
N ARG A 576 -19.92 10.50 15.06
CA ARG A 576 -20.58 11.62 14.37
C ARG A 576 -22.04 11.33 14.05
N ARG A 577 -22.37 10.12 13.58
CA ARG A 577 -23.76 9.72 13.32
C ARG A 577 -24.60 9.65 14.59
N ALA A 578 -24.06 9.04 15.65
CA ALA A 578 -24.70 8.98 16.96
C ALA A 578 -24.93 10.40 17.52
N MET A 579 -23.92 11.26 17.42
CA MET A 579 -23.97 12.64 17.86
C MET A 579 -25.02 13.45 17.11
N THR A 580 -25.14 13.30 15.78
CA THR A 580 -26.20 13.96 15.00
C THR A 580 -27.58 13.54 15.47
N ARG A 581 -27.83 12.23 15.60
CA ARG A 581 -29.12 11.71 16.10
C ARG A 581 -29.43 12.18 17.51
N PHE A 582 -28.42 12.17 18.37
CA PHE A 582 -28.55 12.65 19.74
C PHE A 582 -28.93 14.14 19.75
N LYS A 583 -28.25 14.99 18.98
CA LYS A 583 -28.55 16.43 18.84
C LYS A 583 -29.96 16.67 18.29
N GLU A 584 -30.42 15.88 17.33
CA GLU A 584 -31.78 15.98 16.76
C GLU A 584 -32.87 15.65 17.79
N ALA A 585 -32.63 14.66 18.65
CA ALA A 585 -33.55 14.25 19.71
C ALA A 585 -33.43 15.08 21.01
N SER A 586 -32.52 16.06 21.05
CA SER A 586 -32.13 16.78 22.27
C SER A 586 -32.73 18.18 22.38
N ASN A 587 -32.98 18.62 23.63
CA ASN A 587 -33.30 20.00 23.96
C ASN A 587 -32.04 20.90 23.89
N ALA A 588 -32.18 22.20 24.17
CA ALA A 588 -31.08 23.17 24.07
C ALA A 588 -29.89 22.83 24.97
N ASP A 589 -30.15 22.42 26.22
CA ASP A 589 -29.11 22.09 27.20
C ASP A 589 -28.30 20.85 26.76
N LEU A 590 -29.00 19.82 26.27
CA LEU A 590 -28.36 18.60 25.76
C LEU A 590 -27.59 18.83 24.46
N LYS A 591 -27.97 19.83 23.65
CA LYS A 591 -27.19 20.24 22.47
C LYS A 591 -25.87 20.91 22.86
N GLU A 592 -25.86 21.70 23.93
CA GLU A 592 -24.63 22.29 24.47
C GLU A 592 -23.75 21.23 25.12
N TRP A 593 -24.33 20.31 25.89
CA TRP A 593 -23.63 19.11 26.40
C TRP A 593 -22.95 18.34 25.25
N ALA A 594 -23.69 18.11 24.15
CA ALA A 594 -23.21 17.37 22.99
C ALA A 594 -21.99 18.03 22.33
N LYS A 595 -22.00 19.36 22.24
CA LYS A 595 -20.88 20.15 21.70
C LYS A 595 -19.63 20.03 22.59
N GLN A 596 -19.80 20.15 23.91
CA GLN A 596 -18.70 20.01 24.86
C GLN A 596 -18.09 18.61 24.82
N TYR A 597 -18.94 17.59 24.78
CA TYR A 597 -18.51 16.21 24.73
C TYR A 597 -17.84 15.85 23.39
N GLU A 598 -18.34 16.37 22.26
CA GLU A 598 -17.66 16.24 20.96
C GLU A 598 -16.24 16.82 20.97
N GLN A 599 -16.04 17.97 21.62
CA GLN A 599 -14.71 18.55 21.81
C GLN A 599 -13.81 17.64 22.66
N LEU A 600 -14.32 17.14 23.79
CA LEU A 600 -13.57 16.22 24.66
C LEU A 600 -13.13 14.95 23.92
N ILE A 601 -13.99 14.34 23.11
CA ILE A 601 -13.65 13.15 22.34
C ILE A 601 -12.61 13.45 21.25
N ASN A 602 -12.71 14.59 20.57
CA ASN A 602 -11.70 15.00 19.59
C ASN A 602 -10.33 15.21 20.27
N ASP A 603 -10.30 15.84 21.44
CA ASP A 603 -9.08 16.06 22.21
C ASP A 603 -8.49 14.73 22.73
N LEU A 604 -9.32 13.82 23.24
CA LEU A 604 -8.94 12.47 23.69
C LEU A 604 -8.22 11.71 22.57
N LEU A 605 -8.87 11.59 21.40
CA LEU A 605 -8.34 10.84 20.26
C LEU A 605 -7.06 11.48 19.72
N ARG A 606 -7.03 12.82 19.64
CA ARG A 606 -5.86 13.58 19.16
C ARG A 606 -4.66 13.45 20.10
N MET A 607 -4.86 13.59 21.41
CA MET A 607 -3.78 13.46 22.39
C MET A 607 -3.22 12.03 22.38
N ARG A 608 -4.09 11.01 22.27
CA ARG A 608 -3.63 9.62 22.17
C ARG A 608 -2.84 9.36 20.89
N GLN A 609 -3.28 9.89 19.75
CA GLN A 609 -2.54 9.80 18.49
C GLN A 609 -1.14 10.41 18.61
N ARG A 610 -1.01 11.58 19.25
CA ARG A 610 0.28 12.26 19.48
C ARG A 610 1.24 11.42 20.32
N MET A 611 0.73 10.72 21.35
CA MET A 611 1.55 9.80 22.15
C MET A 611 2.08 8.63 21.32
N PHE A 612 1.25 8.04 20.46
CA PHE A 612 1.69 7.00 19.53
C PHE A 612 2.70 7.53 18.50
N GLN A 613 2.48 8.74 17.97
CA GLN A 613 3.42 9.40 17.05
C GLN A 613 4.78 9.63 17.72
N HIS A 614 4.82 10.09 18.98
CA HIS A 614 6.09 10.23 19.71
C HIS A 614 6.80 8.88 19.89
N LYS A 615 6.07 7.81 20.25
CA LYS A 615 6.63 6.45 20.36
C LYS A 615 7.22 5.98 19.02
N HIS A 616 6.48 6.14 17.93
CA HIS A 616 6.94 5.82 16.57
C HIS A 616 8.11 6.70 16.15
N GLY A 617 8.12 7.99 16.52
CA GLY A 617 9.19 8.93 16.23
C GLY A 617 10.51 8.56 16.90
N LYS A 618 10.48 8.10 18.16
CA LYS A 618 11.66 7.53 18.83
C LYS A 618 12.21 6.32 18.07
N GLN A 619 11.35 5.39 17.68
CA GLN A 619 11.77 4.20 16.94
C GLN A 619 12.33 4.54 15.55
N ALA A 620 11.67 5.43 14.82
CA ALA A 620 12.14 5.93 13.54
C ALA A 620 13.50 6.63 13.66
N GLY A 621 13.74 7.37 14.75
CA GLY A 621 15.04 7.95 15.07
C GLY A 621 16.15 6.91 15.24
N LEU A 622 15.89 5.84 16.00
CA LEU A 622 16.84 4.74 16.20
C LEU A 622 17.21 4.05 14.89
N ILE A 623 16.20 3.74 14.05
CA ILE A 623 16.42 3.14 12.74
C ILE A 623 17.18 4.09 11.81
N SER A 624 16.85 5.38 11.83
CA SER A 624 17.56 6.41 11.07
C SER A 624 19.05 6.44 11.43
N MET A 625 19.38 6.37 12.73
CA MET A 625 20.77 6.29 13.20
C MET A 625 21.45 4.98 12.81
N ALA A 626 20.73 3.85 12.84
CA ALA A 626 21.26 2.56 12.40
C ALA A 626 21.59 2.56 10.89
N ILE A 627 20.75 3.20 10.07
CA ILE A 627 21.04 3.39 8.64
C ILE A 627 22.27 4.29 8.46
N ASP A 628 22.40 5.37 9.23
CA ASP A 628 23.55 6.28 9.13
C ASP A 628 24.87 5.61 9.46
N TYR A 629 24.83 4.71 10.45
CA TYR A 629 25.97 3.89 10.81
C TYR A 629 26.35 2.90 9.71
N ALA A 630 25.36 2.26 9.07
CA ALA A 630 25.58 1.27 8.02
C ALA A 630 25.91 1.87 6.65
N SER A 631 25.47 3.10 6.37
CA SER A 631 25.62 3.76 5.08
C SER A 631 25.95 5.25 5.25
N PRO A 632 27.25 5.62 5.19
CA PRO A 632 27.68 7.02 5.14
C PRO A 632 27.05 7.81 3.99
N THR A 633 26.73 7.13 2.88
CA THR A 633 26.06 7.77 1.75
C THR A 633 24.62 8.17 2.09
N LEU A 634 23.84 7.27 2.68
CA LEU A 634 22.46 7.58 3.10
C LEU A 634 22.41 8.51 4.31
N ALA A 635 23.47 8.61 5.11
CA ALA A 635 23.57 9.60 6.18
C ALA A 635 23.48 11.05 5.71
N ARG A 636 23.72 11.30 4.41
CA ARG A 636 23.54 12.62 3.79
C ARG A 636 22.06 12.99 3.61
N CYS A 637 21.15 12.02 3.65
CA CYS A 637 19.70 12.24 3.56
C CYS A 637 19.14 12.60 4.95
N PRO A 638 18.57 13.81 5.14
CA PRO A 638 18.09 14.25 6.45
C PRO A 638 16.87 13.47 6.95
N MET A 639 16.05 12.92 6.05
CA MET A 639 14.79 12.27 6.42
C MET A 639 14.83 10.75 6.19
N LEU A 640 14.16 10.00 7.06
CA LEU A 640 14.14 8.53 7.01
C LEU A 640 13.47 8.00 5.74
N ASN A 641 12.42 8.69 5.26
CA ASN A 641 11.77 8.32 4.00
C ASN A 641 12.69 8.47 2.79
N GLN A 642 13.54 9.50 2.76
CA GLN A 642 14.54 9.67 1.68
C GLN A 642 15.55 8.52 1.70
N LYS A 643 16.05 8.15 2.89
CA LYS A 643 16.96 7.01 3.05
C LYS A 643 16.34 5.71 2.52
N ALA A 644 15.09 5.43 2.92
CA ALA A 644 14.38 4.23 2.50
C ALA A 644 14.07 4.20 1.00
N ILE A 645 13.65 5.32 0.41
CA ILE A 645 13.40 5.44 -1.04
C ILE A 645 14.70 5.24 -1.83
N ASN A 646 15.78 5.90 -1.45
CA ASN A 646 17.07 5.80 -2.14
C ASN A 646 17.67 4.39 -2.04
N PHE A 647 17.50 3.70 -0.90
CA PHE A 647 17.84 2.29 -0.80
C PHE A 647 16.98 1.44 -1.75
N ALA A 648 15.66 1.69 -1.77
CA ALA A 648 14.73 0.87 -2.50
C ALA A 648 14.92 0.93 -4.03
N THR A 649 15.46 2.03 -4.57
CA THR A 649 15.77 2.14 -6.01
C THR A 649 16.89 1.20 -6.50
N TYR A 650 17.59 0.50 -5.60
CA TYR A 650 18.60 -0.51 -5.98
C TYR A 650 18.05 -1.94 -6.05
N GLY A 651 16.88 -2.19 -5.46
CA GLY A 651 16.26 -3.50 -5.43
C GLY A 651 15.35 -3.82 -6.61
N CYS A 652 15.06 -2.82 -7.43
CA CYS A 652 14.14 -2.89 -8.56
C CYS A 652 14.58 -1.90 -9.64
N ASP A 653 14.03 -2.04 -10.85
CA ASP A 653 14.33 -1.16 -11.97
C ASP A 653 13.51 0.14 -11.92
N VAL A 654 12.30 0.09 -11.37
CA VAL A 654 11.42 1.26 -11.12
C VAL A 654 10.75 1.10 -9.76
N LEU A 655 10.70 2.17 -8.97
CA LEU A 655 10.08 2.17 -7.65
C LEU A 655 8.78 2.98 -7.62
N LEU A 656 7.66 2.32 -7.31
CA LEU A 656 6.37 2.99 -7.13
C LEU A 656 6.18 3.50 -5.71
N CYS A 657 5.81 4.78 -5.62
CA CYS A 657 5.63 5.49 -4.36
C CYS A 657 4.22 6.09 -4.24
N GLY A 658 3.67 6.09 -3.02
CA GLY A 658 2.37 6.69 -2.71
C GLY A 658 2.44 8.20 -2.54
N PHE A 659 2.76 8.92 -3.62
CA PHE A 659 2.82 10.38 -3.64
C PHE A 659 1.42 11.00 -3.74
N HIS A 660 0.58 10.77 -2.73
CA HIS A 660 -0.79 11.32 -2.69
C HIS A 660 -0.82 12.76 -2.17
N VAL A 661 0.32 13.29 -1.75
CA VAL A 661 0.51 14.65 -1.25
C VAL A 661 1.73 15.21 -1.95
N SER A 662 1.61 16.41 -2.55
CA SER A 662 2.67 17.04 -3.34
C SER A 662 3.99 17.16 -2.56
N ARG A 663 3.90 17.42 -1.25
CA ARG A 663 5.05 17.44 -0.35
C ARG A 663 5.88 16.15 -0.42
N TYR A 664 5.25 14.97 -0.41
CA TYR A 664 5.99 13.70 -0.43
C TYR A 664 6.77 13.50 -1.73
N PHE A 665 6.24 13.98 -2.85
CA PHE A 665 6.95 13.95 -4.13
C PHE A 665 8.18 14.86 -4.11
N HIS A 666 8.04 16.09 -3.61
CA HIS A 666 9.18 17.01 -3.45
C HIS A 666 10.25 16.45 -2.49
N GLU A 667 9.83 15.85 -1.38
CA GLU A 667 10.73 15.20 -0.42
C GLU A 667 11.53 14.07 -1.06
N ALA A 668 10.93 13.29 -1.96
CA ALA A 668 11.58 12.19 -2.66
C ALA A 668 12.46 12.63 -3.85
N THR A 669 12.24 13.83 -4.39
CA THR A 669 12.90 14.32 -5.61
C THR A 669 13.74 15.56 -5.34
N GLU A 670 13.17 16.76 -5.41
CA GLU A 670 13.89 18.04 -5.40
C GLU A 670 14.58 18.34 -4.06
N LEU A 671 13.98 17.91 -2.95
CA LEU A 671 14.54 18.06 -1.59
C LEU A 671 15.43 16.86 -1.21
N ASN A 672 15.50 15.84 -2.04
CA ASN A 672 16.33 14.66 -1.83
C ASN A 672 17.77 14.95 -2.28
N PRO A 673 18.80 14.71 -1.44
CA PRO A 673 20.18 14.78 -1.88
C PRO A 673 20.51 13.89 -3.08
N ALA A 674 19.72 12.84 -3.30
CA ALA A 674 19.75 11.97 -4.48
C ALA A 674 19.04 12.52 -5.71
N LYS A 675 18.72 13.82 -5.75
CA LYS A 675 18.05 14.47 -6.90
C LYS A 675 18.68 14.05 -8.23
N ASP A 676 17.85 13.69 -9.20
CA ASP A 676 18.29 13.23 -10.52
C ASP A 676 19.37 12.12 -10.46
N GLY A 677 19.27 11.21 -9.48
CA GLY A 677 20.16 10.06 -9.35
C GLY A 677 21.58 10.38 -8.85
N ASN A 678 21.83 11.60 -8.38
CA ASN A 678 23.17 12.09 -8.03
C ASN A 678 23.75 11.55 -6.70
N LEU A 679 23.11 10.55 -6.08
CA LEU A 679 23.59 9.92 -4.85
C LEU A 679 23.78 8.41 -5.05
N PRO A 680 24.84 7.98 -5.76
CA PRO A 680 25.11 6.57 -5.94
C PRO A 680 25.55 5.93 -4.61
N ILE A 681 24.81 4.93 -4.16
CA ILE A 681 25.13 4.14 -2.96
C ILE A 681 26.09 3.00 -3.36
N PRO A 682 27.27 2.86 -2.73
CA PRO A 682 28.17 1.75 -2.97
C PRO A 682 27.53 0.39 -2.66
N GLU A 683 27.87 -0.64 -3.44
CA GLU A 683 27.32 -2.00 -3.27
C GLU A 683 27.63 -2.57 -1.87
N GLU A 684 28.80 -2.28 -1.33
CA GLU A 684 29.20 -2.66 0.03
C GLU A 684 28.29 -2.07 1.11
N GLU A 685 27.85 -0.81 0.95
CA GLU A 685 26.89 -0.17 1.86
C GLU A 685 25.49 -0.80 1.72
N LEU A 686 25.05 -1.11 0.50
CA LEU A 686 23.78 -1.81 0.26
C LEU A 686 23.76 -3.18 0.95
N LEU A 687 24.84 -3.95 0.82
CA LEU A 687 24.98 -5.24 1.47
C LEU A 687 25.08 -5.11 3.00
N ALA A 688 25.74 -4.06 3.50
CA ALA A 688 25.78 -3.77 4.93
C ALA A 688 24.38 -3.47 5.50
N LEU A 689 23.59 -2.66 4.80
CA LEU A 689 22.19 -2.37 5.15
C LEU A 689 21.35 -3.65 5.19
N CYS A 690 21.48 -4.52 4.19
CA CYS A 690 20.76 -5.80 4.16
C CYS A 690 21.15 -6.78 5.28
N LYS A 691 22.35 -6.66 5.84
CA LYS A 691 22.83 -7.52 6.94
C LYS A 691 22.53 -6.95 8.32
N ALA A 692 22.27 -5.65 8.43
CA ALA A 692 22.07 -4.98 9.70
C ALA A 692 20.65 -5.15 10.23
N GLU A 693 20.43 -6.06 11.18
CA GLU A 693 19.10 -6.29 11.76
C GLU A 693 18.45 -5.02 12.33
N ALA A 694 19.26 -4.08 12.83
CA ALA A 694 18.82 -2.82 13.42
C ALA A 694 18.15 -1.84 12.43
N VAL A 695 18.34 -2.00 11.11
CA VAL A 695 17.67 -1.15 10.09
C VAL A 695 16.30 -1.70 9.68
N SER A 696 16.00 -2.94 10.06
CA SER A 696 14.76 -3.64 9.74
C SER A 696 13.76 -3.53 10.87
N TYR A 697 12.48 -3.31 10.53
CA TYR A 697 11.41 -3.46 11.51
C TYR A 697 11.10 -4.93 11.79
N ALA A 698 11.57 -5.89 10.97
CA ALA A 698 11.16 -7.30 11.01
C ALA A 698 11.22 -7.95 12.40
N ASN A 699 12.18 -7.53 13.22
CA ASN A 699 12.44 -8.10 14.54
C ASN A 699 12.19 -7.07 15.67
N VAL A 700 11.56 -5.94 15.35
CA VAL A 700 11.16 -4.93 16.33
C VAL A 700 9.84 -5.36 17.00
N SER A 701 9.75 -5.19 18.33
CA SER A 701 8.72 -5.72 19.27
C SER A 701 8.81 -7.23 19.53
N PRO A 702 8.66 -7.74 20.78
CA PRO A 702 7.69 -7.26 21.77
C PRO A 702 8.27 -6.96 23.18
N PRO A 703 7.90 -5.85 23.83
CA PRO A 703 8.35 -5.59 25.20
C PRO A 703 7.42 -6.09 26.32
N HIS A 704 6.27 -6.74 26.05
CA HIS A 704 5.38 -7.21 27.13
C HIS A 704 4.72 -8.57 26.81
N PRO A 705 4.83 -9.58 27.69
CA PRO A 705 4.33 -10.95 27.46
C PRO A 705 2.79 -11.06 27.48
N TYR A 706 2.10 -9.96 27.77
CA TYR A 706 0.63 -9.85 27.78
C TYR A 706 0.08 -8.90 26.71
N MET A 707 0.88 -8.57 25.69
CA MET A 707 0.37 -7.84 24.52
C MET A 707 -0.21 -8.83 23.49
N LEU A 708 -1.55 -8.76 23.39
CA LEU A 708 -2.47 -9.35 22.38
C LEU A 708 -2.86 -10.81 22.72
N GLU A 709 -4.12 -11.21 22.83
CA GLU A 709 -5.28 -11.00 21.94
C GLU A 709 -6.46 -10.27 22.61
N PRO A 710 -7.26 -9.49 21.85
CA PRO A 710 -8.68 -9.36 22.10
C PRO A 710 -9.47 -10.46 21.38
N LEU A 711 -10.27 -11.20 22.16
CA LEU A 711 -11.41 -11.91 21.62
C LEU A 711 -12.36 -10.89 21.00
N ILE A 712 -12.61 -11.03 19.70
CA ILE A 712 -13.70 -10.30 19.03
C ILE A 712 -14.99 -10.94 19.53
N GLY A 713 -15.50 -10.43 20.65
CA GLY A 713 -16.87 -10.69 21.07
C GLY A 713 -17.79 -9.88 20.18
N ASP A 714 -18.42 -10.52 19.20
CA ASP A 714 -19.70 -10.03 18.70
C ASP A 714 -20.62 -9.91 19.92
N GLY A 715 -21.05 -8.69 20.21
CA GLY A 715 -22.03 -8.41 21.25
C GLY A 715 -23.29 -9.23 21.01
N LYS A 716 -23.43 -10.33 21.74
CA LYS A 716 -24.72 -10.95 22.01
C LYS A 716 -24.95 -10.90 23.50
N ILE A 717 -25.99 -10.15 23.87
CA ILE A 717 -26.74 -10.27 25.13
C ILE A 717 -27.44 -11.63 25.10
N SER A 718 -26.66 -12.71 25.13
CA SER A 718 -27.09 -14.08 25.33
C SER A 718 -26.42 -14.55 26.60
N LYS A 719 -27.20 -15.11 27.53
CA LYS A 719 -26.74 -15.58 28.85
C LYS A 719 -25.80 -16.79 28.80
N GLN A 720 -25.13 -17.05 27.67
CA GLN A 720 -24.10 -18.07 27.59
C GLN A 720 -22.72 -17.43 27.58
N PRO A 721 -21.85 -17.74 28.56
CA PRO A 721 -20.48 -17.26 28.57
C PRO A 721 -19.74 -17.82 27.34
N SER A 722 -19.07 -16.94 26.59
CA SER A 722 -18.13 -17.40 25.58
C SER A 722 -16.91 -17.97 26.31
N LYS A 723 -16.31 -19.07 25.80
CA LYS A 723 -15.10 -19.66 26.38
C LYS A 723 -13.91 -18.69 26.51
N GLY A 724 -13.99 -17.50 25.90
CA GLY A 724 -12.99 -16.46 26.01
C GLY A 724 -13.19 -15.47 27.18
N SER A 725 -14.34 -15.46 27.85
CA SER A 725 -14.58 -14.53 28.97
C SER A 725 -13.67 -14.77 30.17
N GLU A 726 -13.05 -15.95 30.27
CA GLU A 726 -12.13 -16.33 31.35
C GLU A 726 -10.74 -15.70 31.20
N HIS A 727 -10.41 -15.12 30.04
CA HIS A 727 -9.13 -14.46 29.75
C HIS A 727 -9.21 -12.94 29.71
N LEU A 728 -10.37 -12.36 30.04
CA LEU A 728 -10.55 -10.92 30.16
C LEU A 728 -9.80 -10.44 31.41
N VAL A 729 -8.85 -9.52 31.25
CA VAL A 729 -8.31 -8.81 32.41
C VAL A 729 -9.34 -7.76 32.84
N PRO A 730 -9.95 -7.86 34.04
CA PRO A 730 -10.84 -6.83 34.54
C PRO A 730 -10.08 -5.51 34.62
N ILE A 731 -10.57 -4.50 33.92
CA ILE A 731 -10.02 -3.14 33.97
C ILE A 731 -10.73 -2.44 35.11
N ASP A 732 -9.96 -1.98 36.10
CA ASP A 732 -10.46 -1.07 37.13
C ASP A 732 -10.69 0.31 36.50
N PRO A 733 -11.95 0.78 36.38
CA PRO A 733 -12.23 2.11 35.84
C PRO A 733 -11.65 3.24 36.69
N GLN A 734 -11.36 2.97 37.97
CA GLN A 734 -10.78 3.91 38.91
C GLN A 734 -9.25 3.92 38.86
N ASN A 735 -8.63 2.86 38.31
CA ASN A 735 -7.18 2.74 38.14
C ASN A 735 -6.81 2.07 36.79
N PRO A 736 -7.02 2.76 35.65
CA PRO A 736 -6.73 2.20 34.34
C PRO A 736 -5.22 2.01 34.14
N GLN A 737 -4.81 0.77 33.86
CA GLN A 737 -3.43 0.39 33.58
C GLN A 737 -3.10 0.53 32.08
N PHE A 738 -2.03 1.25 31.75
CA PHE A 738 -1.62 1.56 30.38
C PHE A 738 -0.33 0.81 29.98
N PRO A 739 -0.42 -0.28 29.20
CA PRO A 739 0.74 -1.14 28.90
C PRO A 739 1.90 -0.44 28.17
N ASP A 740 1.61 0.66 27.48
CA ASP A 740 2.57 1.43 26.69
C ASP A 740 3.00 2.76 27.35
N ILE A 741 2.50 3.05 28.55
CA ILE A 741 2.87 4.20 29.37
C ILE A 741 3.52 3.63 30.64
N PRO A 742 4.87 3.65 30.75
CA PRO A 742 5.55 3.19 31.96
C PRO A 742 5.01 3.90 33.20
N GLU A 743 4.85 3.17 34.30
CA GLU A 743 4.51 3.69 35.64
C GLU A 743 5.70 4.45 36.28
N GLU A 744 6.41 5.28 35.51
CA GLU A 744 7.46 6.15 36.03
C GLU A 744 6.83 7.40 36.64
N LEU A 745 6.08 7.20 37.72
CA LEU A 745 5.62 8.25 38.64
C LEU A 745 5.73 7.85 40.11
N GLN A 746 6.36 6.72 40.44
CA GLN A 746 6.89 6.55 41.80
C GLN A 746 8.19 7.33 41.89
N ALA A 747 8.13 8.42 42.63
CA ALA A 747 9.22 9.36 42.85
C ALA A 747 10.54 8.64 43.18
N ASP A 748 11.63 9.23 42.69
CA ASP A 748 12.93 9.19 43.34
C ASP A 748 12.78 9.65 44.81
N ASN A 749 12.38 8.74 45.68
CA ASN A 749 12.55 8.85 47.13
C ASN A 749 13.88 8.21 47.54
N SER A 750 14.93 8.45 46.76
CA SER A 750 16.31 8.37 47.25
C SER A 750 16.80 9.78 47.57
N SER A 751 16.03 10.51 48.37
CA SER A 751 16.59 11.61 49.15
C SER A 751 17.59 11.01 50.12
N SER A 752 18.86 11.29 49.85
CA SER A 752 19.96 11.24 50.81
C SER A 752 19.54 11.86 52.13
N ASP A 753 19.32 11.03 53.15
CA ASP A 753 19.47 11.37 54.57
C ASP A 753 19.42 10.07 55.37
N ALA A 754 20.55 9.35 55.40
CA ALA A 754 20.80 8.37 56.43
C ALA A 754 21.52 9.10 57.58
N PRO A 755 20.97 9.16 58.81
CA PRO A 755 21.74 9.58 59.95
C PRO A 755 22.75 8.47 60.26
N VAL A 756 24.02 8.86 60.26
CA VAL A 756 25.13 8.05 60.74
C VAL A 756 24.83 7.64 62.18
N SER A 757 24.60 6.35 62.41
CA SER A 757 24.77 5.74 63.72
C SER A 757 25.75 4.60 63.58
N ALA A 758 26.87 4.76 64.28
CA ALA A 758 27.89 3.74 64.47
C ALA A 758 27.30 2.64 65.36
N ASP A 759 27.45 1.39 64.92
CA ASP A 759 27.86 0.25 65.72
C ASP A 759 27.56 -1.04 64.91
N ASP A 760 28.57 -1.45 64.13
CA ASP A 760 28.79 -2.86 63.80
C ASP A 760 29.19 -3.60 65.10
N PRO A 761 28.94 -4.92 65.28
CA PRO A 761 29.59 -5.86 64.38
C PRO A 761 29.02 -7.30 64.19
N ILE A 762 29.61 -7.94 63.17
CA ILE A 762 29.96 -9.37 62.96
C ILE A 762 29.05 -10.24 62.08
N GLU A 763 29.68 -10.66 60.98
CA GLU A 763 29.39 -11.74 60.04
C GLU A 763 28.98 -13.09 60.66
N SER A 764 28.04 -13.79 60.01
CA SER A 764 28.18 -15.24 59.80
C SER A 764 27.44 -15.72 58.55
N LEU A 765 28.18 -16.38 57.67
CA LEU A 765 27.78 -17.08 56.44
C LEU A 765 26.61 -18.07 56.62
N PRO A 766 25.75 -18.29 55.61
CA PRO A 766 24.73 -19.32 55.67
C PRO A 766 25.30 -20.71 55.30
N LYS A 767 25.13 -21.68 56.20
CA LYS A 767 25.30 -23.11 55.89
C LYS A 767 24.06 -23.62 55.16
N ALA A 768 24.31 -24.36 54.09
CA ALA A 768 23.35 -25.21 53.40
C ALA A 768 22.87 -26.35 54.30
N GLU A 769 21.59 -26.71 54.21
CA GLU A 769 21.17 -28.09 54.45
C GLU A 769 19.89 -28.44 53.69
N ALA A 770 19.84 -29.72 53.31
CA ALA A 770 19.08 -30.29 52.24
C ALA A 770 17.70 -30.82 52.68
N ALA A 771 16.92 -31.17 51.67
CA ALA A 771 15.61 -31.78 51.72
C ALA A 771 15.50 -33.02 52.63
N GLU A 772 14.33 -33.20 53.27
CA GLU A 772 13.67 -34.50 53.26
C GLU A 772 12.15 -34.42 53.39
N LYS A 773 11.50 -35.30 52.64
CA LYS A 773 10.06 -35.58 52.54
C LYS A 773 9.48 -36.07 53.87
N ALA A 774 8.19 -35.82 54.09
CA ALA A 774 7.21 -36.87 54.47
C ALA A 774 5.77 -36.33 54.62
N THR A 775 4.93 -36.72 53.64
CA THR A 775 3.59 -37.33 53.80
C THR A 775 2.49 -36.74 54.69
N LYS A 776 1.33 -36.64 54.03
CA LYS A 776 -0.05 -37.03 54.43
C LYS A 776 -0.94 -35.97 55.11
N GLY A 777 -1.94 -35.60 54.33
CA GLY A 777 -3.21 -34.96 54.68
C GLY A 777 -4.01 -34.84 53.40
#